data_AF-R4L9U6-F1
#
_entry.id   AF-R4L9U6-F1
#
_cell.length_a   1.000
_cell.length_b   1.000
_cell.length_c   1.000
_cell.angle_alpha   90.00
_cell.angle_beta   90.00
_cell.angle_gamma   90.00
#
_symmetry.space_group_name_H-M   'P 1'
#
loop_
_entity.id
_entity.type
_entity.pdbx_description
1 polymer ?
#
loop_
_entity_poly.entity_id
_entity_poly.type
_entity_poly.pdbx_seq_one_letter_code
_entity_poly.pdbx_strand_id
1 'polypeptide(L)'
;MIRERAYPVDPWHIRETRLDLDLLAQSESVFALSNGHIGIRGNLDEGEPHGLPGTYLNSFFELRPLPYAEAGYGFPESGQTMVNVTNAKLMRLLVDDEPFDVRYGDLRSHERTLDLRAGTLERVVEWVSPSGQGIRVRTVRMVSFTQRAVVAFLYEVEPLNDTARLILQSELVANEQLPISSKDPRVAAVLDHPLQAEEMLEQRTGGLLVHRTKASDLRMAAAMEHLVEAPGKHAVTTEGHPDWLRTTVACKLEPGQKLRVVKLAAYGWSSNRSLPAVRDQVGAALASARLDGWEGLLEAQREYLDEFWDHSDVKVEGDPEVQQAVRFGLFHTLQAGARAEQRPIGSKGLSGPGYDGHTFWDSETFVLPALTYTQPSAAADVLRWRHSTLDLAKERAQTLGLQGAAFPWRTIRGQECSAYWPAGTAGFHIGADIADAVRRYVSATGDTDFERDFGLELLVETARLWRSLGHHDRHGRFHIDGVTGPDEYTAVVDDNVYTNLMAQQNLYAAADAAKRHPDLARKFGVDDEELASWRDAAAAVHIPYDRELGVHQQSEGFTRLQEWDFENTPPEAYPLLLNYPYFDLYRKQVVKQADLVMAMYIRGDAFTPEEKARNFAYYDARTVRDSSLSACIQAVLAAETGHTELAHDYLGEAALMDLHDLHQNARDGVHVASLAGSWIALVAGLGGMRDYNGELSFAPRLPSRIDGLEFSLLWRGLRLRVEVNRNEVTYSLRNGGGSARLDLLHHGKQVTVTQVKPVVLPIPPAPPTGPAPTQPAGRAPVRRATNL
;
A
#
# COMPACT_ATOMS: atom_id res chain seq x y z
N MET A 1 18.36 5.37 -12.10
CA MET A 1 18.69 6.20 -10.92
C MET A 1 18.30 7.62 -11.25
N ILE A 2 17.33 8.17 -10.52
CA ILE A 2 16.93 9.58 -10.61
C ILE A 2 18.14 10.40 -10.09
N ARG A 3 18.96 10.92 -11.01
CA ARG A 3 20.25 11.58 -10.67
C ARG A 3 20.12 13.09 -10.44
N GLU A 4 18.95 13.66 -10.71
CA GLU A 4 18.52 15.02 -10.36
C GLU A 4 17.16 14.93 -9.67
N ARG A 5 16.76 15.90 -8.84
CA ARG A 5 15.41 15.93 -8.22
C ARG A 5 14.35 15.99 -9.32
N ALA A 6 13.92 14.82 -9.84
CA ALA A 6 12.95 14.70 -10.92
C ALA A 6 11.61 15.36 -10.55
N TYR A 7 11.33 15.43 -9.26
CA TYR A 7 10.18 16.09 -8.69
C TYR A 7 10.65 17.22 -7.74
N PRO A 8 10.36 18.50 -8.02
CA PRO A 8 10.68 19.59 -7.10
C PRO A 8 9.84 19.46 -5.83
N VAL A 9 10.40 19.92 -4.71
CA VAL A 9 9.76 19.85 -3.41
C VAL A 9 8.61 20.86 -3.34
N ASP A 10 7.39 20.34 -3.24
CA ASP A 10 6.15 21.10 -3.05
C ASP A 10 5.28 20.36 -2.02
N PRO A 11 4.80 21.01 -0.95
CA PRO A 11 4.10 20.33 0.15
C PRO A 11 2.81 19.60 -0.24
N TRP A 12 2.17 19.93 -1.37
CA TRP A 12 0.88 19.35 -1.77
C TRP A 12 0.85 18.85 -3.21
N HIS A 13 1.93 19.04 -3.95
CA HIS A 13 2.03 18.60 -5.34
C HIS A 13 3.24 17.72 -5.57
N ILE A 14 3.07 16.70 -6.41
CA ILE A 14 4.21 16.08 -7.11
C ILE A 14 4.20 16.64 -8.53
N ARG A 15 5.32 17.23 -8.96
CA ARG A 15 5.41 17.91 -10.24
C ARG A 15 6.52 17.31 -11.09
N GLU A 16 6.27 17.10 -12.36
CA GLU A 16 7.28 16.76 -13.35
C GLU A 16 7.34 17.92 -14.35
N THR A 17 8.30 18.81 -14.17
CA THR A 17 8.43 20.06 -14.96
C THR A 17 9.16 19.87 -16.28
N ARG A 18 9.68 18.67 -16.54
CA ARG A 18 10.35 18.26 -17.78
C ARG A 18 10.11 16.78 -18.02
N LEU A 19 9.78 16.41 -19.25
CA LEU A 19 9.61 15.02 -19.61
C LEU A 19 10.96 14.36 -19.85
N ASP A 20 11.28 13.34 -19.05
CA ASP A 20 12.42 12.46 -19.26
C ASP A 20 11.92 11.09 -19.74
N LEU A 21 12.27 10.72 -20.97
CA LEU A 21 11.81 9.49 -21.59
C LEU A 21 12.43 8.24 -20.95
N ASP A 22 13.60 8.35 -20.31
CA ASP A 22 14.28 7.24 -19.64
C ASP A 22 13.65 6.91 -18.27
N LEU A 23 12.78 7.80 -17.75
CA LEU A 23 12.11 7.67 -16.45
C LEU A 23 10.60 7.42 -16.55
N LEU A 24 10.07 7.18 -17.75
CA LEU A 24 8.62 7.05 -17.97
C LEU A 24 7.97 6.02 -17.05
N ALA A 25 8.54 4.82 -16.96
CA ALA A 25 7.95 3.74 -16.16
C ALA A 25 7.88 4.08 -14.66
N GLN A 26 8.86 4.81 -14.14
CA GLN A 26 8.88 5.28 -12.75
C GLN A 26 7.85 6.39 -12.55
N SER A 27 7.88 7.44 -13.38
CA SER A 27 6.92 8.54 -13.29
C SER A 27 5.48 8.04 -13.43
N GLU A 28 5.20 7.10 -14.32
CA GLU A 28 3.88 6.49 -14.47
C GLU A 28 3.36 5.82 -13.19
N SER A 29 4.24 5.25 -12.35
CA SER A 29 3.85 4.72 -11.03
C SER A 29 3.59 5.85 -10.04
N VAL A 30 4.48 6.85 -9.97
CA VAL A 30 4.38 7.99 -9.04
C VAL A 30 3.09 8.78 -9.27
N PHE A 31 2.76 9.03 -10.54
CA PHE A 31 1.57 9.77 -10.97
C PHE A 31 0.32 8.88 -11.13
N ALA A 32 0.33 7.64 -10.63
CA ALA A 32 -0.82 6.75 -10.72
C ALA A 32 -2.00 7.27 -9.86
N LEU A 33 -3.22 7.10 -10.39
CA LEU A 33 -4.46 7.41 -9.70
C LEU A 33 -5.25 6.13 -9.44
N SER A 34 -5.85 6.02 -8.26
CA SER A 34 -6.63 4.86 -7.84
C SER A 34 -7.66 5.25 -6.77
N ASN A 35 -8.73 4.48 -6.66
CA ASN A 35 -9.65 4.54 -5.53
C ASN A 35 -9.74 3.22 -4.75
N GLY A 36 -8.95 2.20 -5.12
CA GLY A 36 -8.97 0.87 -4.49
C GLY A 36 -9.88 -0.12 -5.21
N HIS A 37 -10.76 0.36 -6.09
CA HIS A 37 -11.50 -0.46 -7.05
C HIS A 37 -10.83 -0.45 -8.43
N ILE A 38 -10.46 0.74 -8.92
CA ILE A 38 -9.82 0.99 -10.21
C ILE A 38 -8.48 1.66 -9.93
N GLY A 39 -7.45 1.26 -10.68
CA GLY A 39 -6.20 2.02 -10.75
C GLY A 39 -5.76 2.21 -12.18
N ILE A 40 -5.22 3.39 -12.44
CA ILE A 40 -4.64 3.76 -13.72
C ILE A 40 -3.25 4.35 -13.50
N ARG A 41 -2.28 3.85 -14.25
CA ARG A 41 -0.94 4.43 -14.29
C ARG A 41 -0.98 5.84 -14.89
N GLY A 42 -0.04 6.68 -14.47
CA GLY A 42 0.15 8.05 -14.95
C GLY A 42 0.72 8.12 -16.37
N ASN A 43 0.33 7.22 -17.29
CA ASN A 43 0.77 7.23 -18.69
C ASN A 43 0.37 8.53 -19.39
N LEU A 44 1.12 8.91 -20.43
CA LEU A 44 0.75 10.03 -21.30
C LEU A 44 -0.57 9.73 -22.04
N ASP A 45 -1.37 10.77 -22.30
CA ASP A 45 -2.72 10.64 -22.87
C ASP A 45 -2.69 10.07 -24.30
N GLU A 46 -1.67 10.44 -25.07
CA GLU A 46 -1.42 10.00 -26.46
C GLU A 46 -1.06 8.51 -26.59
N GLY A 47 -0.80 7.82 -25.47
CA GLY A 47 -0.53 6.39 -25.41
C GLY A 47 0.91 6.00 -25.75
N GLU A 48 1.59 6.72 -26.63
CA GLU A 48 3.01 6.53 -26.91
C GLU A 48 3.78 7.86 -26.90
N PRO A 49 5.02 7.88 -26.39
CA PRO A 49 5.72 6.78 -25.74
C PRO A 49 5.15 6.47 -24.34
N HIS A 50 5.36 5.23 -23.88
CA HIS A 50 5.07 4.80 -22.51
C HIS A 50 6.19 3.88 -22.01
N GLY A 51 6.38 3.84 -20.70
CA GLY A 51 7.30 2.88 -20.06
C GLY A 51 6.61 1.55 -19.81
N LEU A 52 5.46 1.57 -19.15
CA LEU A 52 4.61 0.42 -18.86
C LEU A 52 3.15 0.90 -18.83
N PRO A 53 2.29 0.50 -19.78
CA PRO A 53 0.90 0.90 -19.75
C PRO A 53 0.16 0.04 -18.72
N GLY A 54 -0.82 0.63 -18.03
CA GLY A 54 -1.55 -0.09 -16.99
C GLY A 54 -2.89 0.50 -16.59
N THR A 55 -3.90 -0.37 -16.61
CA THR A 55 -5.24 -0.17 -16.05
C THR A 55 -5.61 -1.43 -15.30
N TYR A 56 -6.02 -1.33 -14.04
CA TYR A 56 -6.24 -2.49 -13.19
C TYR A 56 -7.56 -2.39 -12.45
N LEU A 57 -8.20 -3.54 -12.22
CA LEU A 57 -9.36 -3.68 -11.34
C LEU A 57 -9.00 -4.58 -10.17
N ASN A 58 -9.32 -4.14 -8.95
CA ASN A 58 -8.99 -4.91 -7.76
C ASN A 58 -9.63 -6.29 -7.78
N SER A 59 -8.81 -7.31 -7.53
CA SER A 59 -9.15 -8.74 -7.54
C SER A 59 -9.61 -9.29 -8.89
N PHE A 60 -9.32 -8.60 -10.00
CA PHE A 60 -9.46 -9.12 -11.35
C PHE A 60 -8.12 -9.67 -11.84
N PHE A 61 -8.03 -10.99 -11.98
CA PHE A 61 -6.77 -11.70 -12.23
C PHE A 61 -6.95 -12.85 -13.23
N GLU A 62 -5.84 -13.38 -13.70
CA GLU A 62 -5.76 -14.60 -14.49
C GLU A 62 -4.99 -15.70 -13.75
N LEU A 63 -5.34 -16.96 -13.97
CA LEU A 63 -4.65 -18.13 -13.43
C LEU A 63 -3.53 -18.55 -14.37
N ARG A 64 -2.38 -18.91 -13.79
CA ARG A 64 -1.25 -19.51 -14.52
C ARG A 64 -0.77 -20.79 -13.83
N PRO A 65 -0.25 -21.78 -14.56
CA PRO A 65 0.37 -22.94 -13.92
C PRO A 65 1.63 -22.53 -13.14
N LEU A 66 1.88 -23.18 -11.99
CA LEU A 66 3.16 -23.10 -11.29
C LEU A 66 3.97 -24.36 -11.62
N PRO A 67 5.01 -24.28 -12.46
CA PRO A 67 5.81 -25.45 -12.81
C PRO A 67 6.73 -25.82 -11.65
N TYR A 68 6.59 -27.05 -11.14
CA TYR A 68 7.52 -27.64 -10.18
C TYR A 68 8.36 -28.71 -10.87
N ALA A 69 9.68 -28.71 -10.62
CA ALA A 69 10.54 -29.80 -11.05
C ALA A 69 10.21 -31.11 -10.30
N GLU A 70 9.81 -30.99 -9.03
CA GLU A 70 9.31 -32.08 -8.20
C GLU A 70 8.07 -31.58 -7.45
N ALA A 71 6.93 -32.24 -7.67
CA ALA A 71 5.68 -31.87 -7.01
C ALA A 71 5.67 -32.36 -5.55
N GLY A 72 5.25 -31.50 -4.63
CA GLY A 72 5.04 -31.83 -3.22
C GLY A 72 3.56 -31.77 -2.84
N TYR A 73 3.15 -32.61 -1.89
CA TYR A 73 1.80 -32.52 -1.32
C TYR A 73 1.61 -31.14 -0.66
N GLY A 74 0.48 -30.50 -0.95
CA GLY A 74 0.18 -29.15 -0.43
C GLY A 74 0.95 -28.02 -1.12
N PHE A 75 1.64 -28.25 -2.25
CA PHE A 75 2.13 -27.14 -3.08
C PHE A 75 0.96 -26.50 -3.84
N PRO A 76 0.94 -25.16 -4.00
CA PRO A 76 -0.11 -24.51 -4.76
C PRO A 76 -0.01 -24.89 -6.24
N GLU A 77 -1.12 -25.32 -6.84
CA GLU A 77 -1.15 -25.81 -8.23
C GLU A 77 -1.12 -24.68 -9.26
N SER A 78 -1.53 -23.46 -8.87
CA SER A 78 -1.64 -22.32 -9.77
C SER A 78 -1.20 -21.01 -9.12
N GLY A 79 -0.61 -20.14 -9.95
CA GLY A 79 -0.31 -18.76 -9.67
C GLY A 79 -1.49 -17.88 -10.07
N GLN A 80 -1.57 -16.70 -9.47
CA GLN A 80 -2.55 -15.66 -9.82
C GLN A 80 -1.78 -14.46 -10.39
N THR A 81 -2.28 -13.80 -11.41
CA THR A 81 -1.65 -12.59 -11.97
C THR A 81 -2.71 -11.54 -12.22
N MET A 82 -2.58 -10.35 -11.63
CA MET A 82 -3.45 -9.22 -11.93
C MET A 82 -3.40 -8.88 -13.42
N VAL A 83 -4.58 -8.69 -14.03
CA VAL A 83 -4.69 -8.44 -15.47
C VAL A 83 -4.66 -6.94 -15.75
N ASN A 84 -3.88 -6.54 -16.75
CA ASN A 84 -4.02 -5.22 -17.37
C ASN A 84 -5.32 -5.18 -18.19
N VAL A 85 -6.35 -4.54 -17.64
CA VAL A 85 -7.69 -4.51 -18.23
C VAL A 85 -7.81 -3.44 -19.32
N THR A 86 -8.99 -3.34 -19.94
CA THR A 86 -9.30 -2.38 -21.00
C THR A 86 -8.89 -0.94 -20.64
N ASN A 87 -7.96 -0.38 -21.40
CA ASN A 87 -7.41 0.95 -21.20
C ASN A 87 -8.34 2.04 -21.77
N ALA A 88 -8.86 2.91 -20.91
CA ALA A 88 -9.68 4.06 -21.29
C ALA A 88 -8.92 5.40 -21.26
N LYS A 89 -7.61 5.41 -20.99
CA LYS A 89 -6.84 6.67 -20.90
C LYS A 89 -6.55 7.30 -22.26
N LEU A 90 -6.54 6.49 -23.32
CA LEU A 90 -5.99 6.85 -24.61
C LEU A 90 -6.81 7.94 -25.31
N MET A 91 -6.13 9.03 -25.67
CA MET A 91 -6.62 10.19 -26.42
C MET A 91 -5.53 10.69 -27.38
N ARG A 92 -5.57 10.23 -28.62
CA ARG A 92 -4.58 10.54 -29.67
C ARG A 92 -5.02 11.75 -30.47
N LEU A 93 -4.17 12.77 -30.55
CA LEU A 93 -4.48 14.00 -31.27
C LEU A 93 -3.69 14.07 -32.59
N LEU A 94 -4.36 14.46 -33.67
CA LEU A 94 -3.73 14.91 -34.91
C LEU A 94 -3.99 16.40 -35.13
N VAL A 95 -2.96 17.10 -35.57
CA VAL A 95 -2.95 18.54 -35.90
C VAL A 95 -2.54 18.70 -37.35
N ASP A 96 -3.45 19.15 -38.22
CA ASP A 96 -3.22 19.33 -39.66
C ASP A 96 -2.53 18.13 -40.34
N ASP A 97 -3.01 16.92 -39.98
CA ASP A 97 -2.52 15.60 -40.42
C ASP A 97 -1.24 15.08 -39.73
N GLU A 98 -0.68 15.80 -38.76
CA GLU A 98 0.49 15.38 -37.98
C GLU A 98 0.09 14.87 -36.58
N PRO A 99 0.50 13.66 -36.15
CA PRO A 99 0.20 13.17 -34.82
C PRO A 99 0.96 13.96 -33.75
N PHE A 100 0.25 14.37 -32.70
CA PHE A 100 0.87 14.84 -31.47
C PHE A 100 1.58 13.67 -30.79
N ASP A 101 2.91 13.71 -30.81
CA ASP A 101 3.79 12.75 -30.17
C ASP A 101 4.97 13.53 -29.61
N VAL A 102 5.22 13.43 -28.31
CA VAL A 102 6.28 14.18 -27.61
C VAL A 102 7.70 13.88 -28.12
N ARG A 103 7.90 12.80 -28.90
CA ARG A 103 9.18 12.44 -29.52
C ARG A 103 9.42 13.16 -30.85
N TYR A 104 8.36 13.58 -31.53
CA TYR A 104 8.41 14.20 -32.86
C TYR A 104 7.86 15.63 -32.78
N GLY A 105 8.35 16.55 -33.62
CA GLY A 105 8.04 17.98 -33.47
C GLY A 105 8.85 18.64 -32.35
N ASP A 106 8.43 19.83 -31.92
CA ASP A 106 9.15 20.68 -30.95
C ASP A 106 8.31 20.85 -29.68
N LEU A 107 8.65 20.08 -28.64
CA LEU A 107 8.05 20.15 -27.31
C LEU A 107 8.60 21.38 -26.56
N ARG A 108 7.85 22.48 -26.59
CA ARG A 108 8.26 23.77 -26.00
C ARG A 108 8.20 23.76 -24.47
N SER A 109 7.15 23.17 -23.92
CA SER A 109 6.98 23.01 -22.47
C SER A 109 6.13 21.80 -22.15
N HIS A 110 6.43 21.13 -21.04
CA HIS A 110 5.67 19.99 -20.53
C HIS A 110 5.70 19.99 -19.01
N GLU A 111 4.53 20.06 -18.39
CA GLU A 111 4.39 19.92 -16.94
C GLU A 111 3.28 18.93 -16.62
N ARG A 112 3.57 17.98 -15.72
CA ARG A 112 2.55 17.15 -15.04
C ARG A 112 2.51 17.46 -13.55
N THR A 113 1.33 17.57 -12.99
CA THR A 113 1.10 17.91 -11.58
C THR A 113 0.06 16.96 -10.98
N LEU A 114 0.48 16.16 -10.00
CA LEU A 114 -0.41 15.43 -9.11
C LEU A 114 -0.75 16.33 -7.93
N ASP A 115 -1.99 16.79 -7.85
CA ASP A 115 -2.51 17.55 -6.70
C ASP A 115 -3.08 16.57 -5.67
N LEU A 116 -2.45 16.48 -4.51
CA LEU A 116 -2.82 15.55 -3.43
C LEU A 116 -4.08 16.00 -2.67
N ARG A 117 -4.46 17.28 -2.75
CA ARG A 117 -5.70 17.81 -2.15
C ARG A 117 -6.89 17.62 -3.07
N ALA A 118 -6.69 17.78 -4.37
CA ALA A 118 -7.75 17.59 -5.35
C ALA A 118 -7.89 16.13 -5.79
N GLY A 119 -6.84 15.30 -5.66
CA GLY A 119 -6.83 13.92 -6.17
C GLY A 119 -6.92 13.88 -7.68
N THR A 120 -6.24 14.81 -8.35
CA THR A 120 -6.25 14.98 -9.81
C THR A 120 -4.85 14.99 -10.37
N LEU A 121 -4.67 14.43 -11.57
CA LEU A 121 -3.47 14.57 -12.37
C LEU A 121 -3.74 15.57 -13.50
N GLU A 122 -3.07 16.71 -13.47
CA GLU A 122 -3.08 17.72 -14.52
C GLU A 122 -1.81 17.61 -15.38
N ARG A 123 -1.95 17.87 -16.68
CA ARG A 123 -0.83 18.01 -17.61
C ARG A 123 -1.06 19.21 -18.50
N VAL A 124 -0.02 20.03 -18.70
CA VAL A 124 -0.01 21.15 -19.65
C VAL A 124 1.17 20.98 -20.59
N VAL A 125 0.89 21.04 -21.89
CA VAL A 125 1.89 20.88 -22.95
C VAL A 125 1.75 21.99 -23.97
N GLU A 126 2.87 22.56 -24.38
CA GLU A 126 2.97 23.36 -25.60
C GLU A 126 3.86 22.62 -26.60
N TRP A 127 3.31 22.37 -27.78
CA TRP A 127 3.97 21.60 -28.82
C TRP A 127 3.78 22.26 -30.16
N VAL A 128 4.85 22.29 -30.95
CA VAL A 128 4.81 22.73 -32.34
C VAL A 128 5.03 21.52 -33.23
N SER A 129 4.08 21.30 -34.12
CA SER A 129 4.13 20.19 -35.06
C SER A 129 5.30 20.33 -36.05
N PRO A 130 5.77 19.24 -36.69
CA PRO A 130 6.83 19.33 -37.71
C PRO A 130 6.56 20.32 -38.85
N SER A 131 5.29 20.55 -39.20
CA SER A 131 4.86 21.56 -40.17
C SER A 131 4.78 23.00 -39.64
N GLY A 132 5.01 23.20 -38.33
CA GLY A 132 5.07 24.52 -37.69
C GLY A 132 3.78 24.96 -36.99
N GLN A 133 2.75 24.11 -36.92
CA GLN A 133 1.50 24.44 -36.23
C GLN A 133 1.67 24.26 -34.71
N GLY A 134 1.54 25.36 -33.97
CA GLY A 134 1.59 25.36 -32.51
C GLY A 134 0.23 25.05 -31.89
N ILE A 135 0.22 24.21 -30.86
CA ILE A 135 -0.93 23.94 -30.01
C ILE A 135 -0.54 23.98 -28.54
N ARG A 136 -1.53 24.29 -27.68
CA ARG A 136 -1.47 24.01 -26.25
C ARG A 136 -2.49 22.95 -25.90
N VAL A 137 -2.05 21.90 -25.21
CA VAL A 137 -2.89 20.82 -24.69
C VAL A 137 -2.91 20.94 -23.17
N ARG A 138 -4.11 20.87 -22.59
CA ARG A 138 -4.31 20.76 -21.16
C ARG A 138 -5.17 19.54 -20.88
N THR A 139 -4.69 18.62 -20.05
CA THR A 139 -5.47 17.46 -19.60
C THR A 139 -5.59 17.44 -18.09
N VAL A 140 -6.73 16.99 -17.59
CA VAL A 140 -6.94 16.70 -16.16
C VAL A 140 -7.64 15.37 -16.06
N ARG A 141 -7.20 14.48 -15.18
CA ARG A 141 -7.89 13.21 -14.93
C ARG A 141 -8.03 12.89 -13.45
N MET A 142 -9.04 12.10 -13.13
CA MET A 142 -9.36 11.65 -11.79
C MET A 142 -9.92 10.22 -11.78
N VAL A 143 -9.64 9.48 -10.71
CA VAL A 143 -10.40 8.26 -10.34
C VAL A 143 -11.25 8.65 -9.13
N SER A 144 -12.56 8.50 -9.23
CA SER A 144 -13.48 9.07 -8.24
C SER A 144 -13.47 8.28 -6.93
N PHE A 145 -13.29 8.97 -5.80
CA PHE A 145 -13.49 8.40 -4.47
C PHE A 145 -14.98 8.26 -4.10
N THR A 146 -15.86 9.08 -4.67
CA THR A 146 -17.30 9.09 -4.35
C THR A 146 -18.10 8.15 -5.26
N GLN A 147 -17.70 7.99 -6.52
CA GLN A 147 -18.29 7.06 -7.48
C GLN A 147 -17.30 5.93 -7.82
N ARG A 148 -17.41 4.80 -7.12
CA ARG A 148 -16.50 3.63 -7.19
C ARG A 148 -16.04 3.24 -8.61
N ALA A 149 -16.97 3.23 -9.55
CA ALA A 149 -16.77 2.68 -10.88
C ALA A 149 -16.23 3.71 -11.90
N VAL A 150 -16.02 4.97 -11.52
CA VAL A 150 -15.87 6.08 -12.46
C VAL A 150 -14.44 6.62 -12.51
N VAL A 151 -13.97 6.82 -13.74
CA VAL A 151 -12.77 7.57 -14.09
C VAL A 151 -13.21 8.69 -15.03
N ALA A 152 -12.74 9.91 -14.80
CA ALA A 152 -13.08 11.05 -15.64
C ALA A 152 -11.82 11.75 -16.16
N PHE A 153 -11.91 12.23 -17.39
CA PHE A 153 -10.86 12.95 -18.08
C PHE A 153 -11.42 14.22 -18.69
N LEU A 154 -10.63 15.28 -18.61
CA LEU A 154 -10.78 16.49 -19.37
C LEU A 154 -9.60 16.60 -20.33
N TYR A 155 -9.90 16.87 -21.60
CA TYR A 155 -8.92 17.15 -22.64
C TYR A 155 -9.28 18.45 -23.34
N GLU A 156 -8.38 19.42 -23.27
CA GLU A 156 -8.53 20.73 -23.91
C GLU A 156 -7.38 20.96 -24.86
N VAL A 157 -7.68 21.42 -26.07
CA VAL A 157 -6.67 21.78 -27.08
C VAL A 157 -7.02 23.11 -27.72
N GLU A 158 -6.01 23.97 -27.85
CA GLU A 158 -6.10 25.27 -28.50
C GLU A 158 -4.96 25.48 -29.50
N PRO A 159 -5.24 25.98 -30.72
CA PRO A 159 -4.21 26.44 -31.63
C PRO A 159 -3.55 27.74 -31.12
N LEU A 160 -2.24 27.85 -31.26
CA LEU A 160 -1.47 29.01 -30.82
C LEU A 160 -1.15 29.99 -31.95
N ASN A 161 -0.98 29.49 -33.17
CA ASN A 161 -0.41 30.27 -34.28
C ASN A 161 -1.47 30.63 -35.33
N ASP A 162 -1.96 29.63 -36.05
CA ASP A 162 -3.00 29.76 -37.08
C ASP A 162 -4.11 28.74 -36.85
N THR A 163 -5.10 28.77 -37.72
CA THR A 163 -6.27 27.92 -37.73
C THR A 163 -5.87 26.46 -37.97
N ALA A 164 -6.13 25.58 -37.01
CA ALA A 164 -5.77 24.17 -37.10
C ALA A 164 -6.99 23.28 -37.34
N ARG A 165 -6.84 22.25 -38.19
CA ARG A 165 -7.73 21.09 -38.21
C ARG A 165 -7.27 20.11 -37.13
N LEU A 166 -8.17 19.80 -36.21
CA LEU A 166 -7.90 18.88 -35.11
C LEU A 166 -8.74 17.61 -35.25
N ILE A 167 -8.10 16.45 -35.06
CA ILE A 167 -8.74 15.14 -34.97
C ILE A 167 -8.31 14.49 -33.66
N LEU A 168 -9.23 14.36 -32.72
CA LEU A 168 -9.00 13.68 -31.44
C LEU A 168 -9.63 12.28 -31.50
N GLN A 169 -8.84 11.24 -31.27
CA GLN A 169 -9.26 9.85 -31.22
C GLN A 169 -9.14 9.32 -29.79
N SER A 170 -10.29 9.12 -29.15
CA SER A 170 -10.38 8.58 -27.79
C SER A 170 -10.75 7.10 -27.84
N GLU A 171 -10.05 6.26 -27.07
CA GLU A 171 -10.13 4.80 -27.23
C GLU A 171 -10.50 4.05 -25.94
N LEU A 172 -11.11 2.87 -26.10
CA LEU A 172 -11.03 1.73 -25.18
C LEU A 172 -10.19 0.66 -25.87
N VAL A 173 -9.15 0.15 -25.21
CA VAL A 173 -8.25 -0.86 -25.79
C VAL A 173 -8.03 -2.00 -24.81
N ALA A 174 -8.49 -3.20 -25.16
CA ALA A 174 -8.22 -4.43 -24.43
C ALA A 174 -6.99 -5.14 -25.01
N ASN A 175 -6.37 -6.01 -24.21
CA ASN A 175 -5.20 -6.80 -24.61
C ASN A 175 -4.06 -5.96 -25.23
N GLU A 176 -3.77 -4.78 -24.64
CA GLU A 176 -2.67 -3.95 -25.10
C GLU A 176 -1.32 -4.68 -24.95
N GLN A 177 -0.41 -4.46 -25.89
CA GLN A 177 0.91 -5.10 -25.86
C GLN A 177 1.73 -4.53 -24.71
N LEU A 178 2.25 -5.43 -23.87
CA LEU A 178 3.09 -5.08 -22.73
C LEU A 178 4.58 -5.23 -23.08
N PRO A 179 5.48 -4.40 -22.53
CA PRO A 179 6.92 -4.59 -22.64
C PRO A 179 7.38 -5.94 -22.08
N ILE A 180 8.48 -6.48 -22.62
CA ILE A 180 9.05 -7.78 -22.20
C ILE A 180 9.63 -7.69 -20.78
N SER A 181 9.35 -8.70 -19.96
CA SER A 181 9.71 -8.81 -18.53
C SER A 181 11.20 -8.99 -18.21
N SER A 182 11.59 -8.56 -17.01
CA SER A 182 12.87 -8.83 -16.32
C SER A 182 12.98 -10.28 -15.82
N LYS A 183 14.19 -10.69 -15.37
CA LYS A 183 14.47 -11.99 -14.70
C LYS A 183 14.19 -11.99 -13.19
N ASP A 184 13.85 -10.84 -12.60
CA ASP A 184 13.55 -10.71 -11.17
C ASP A 184 12.23 -11.40 -10.81
N PRO A 185 12.19 -12.33 -9.82
CA PRO A 185 10.98 -13.06 -9.43
C PRO A 185 9.89 -12.19 -8.76
N ARG A 186 10.19 -10.92 -8.46
CA ARG A 186 9.23 -9.93 -7.92
C ARG A 186 8.45 -9.21 -9.02
N VAL A 187 8.87 -9.34 -10.28
CA VAL A 187 8.18 -8.78 -11.44
C VAL A 187 7.02 -9.69 -11.85
N ALA A 188 5.94 -9.09 -12.31
CA ALA A 188 4.74 -9.81 -12.73
C ALA A 188 5.00 -10.71 -13.94
N ALA A 189 4.26 -11.80 -14.08
CA ALA A 189 4.28 -12.55 -15.34
C ALA A 189 3.56 -11.78 -16.45
N VAL A 190 4.13 -11.86 -17.65
CA VAL A 190 3.48 -11.36 -18.87
C VAL A 190 2.38 -12.33 -19.28
N LEU A 191 1.14 -11.82 -19.39
CA LEU A 191 -0.01 -12.58 -19.86
C LEU A 191 -0.24 -12.30 -21.35
N ASP A 192 -0.38 -13.36 -22.14
CA ASP A 192 -0.62 -13.25 -23.59
C ASP A 192 -2.12 -13.20 -23.91
N HIS A 193 -2.59 -12.01 -24.28
CA HIS A 193 -4.00 -11.69 -24.59
C HIS A 193 -4.99 -12.34 -23.61
N PRO A 194 -4.96 -12.02 -22.30
CA PRO A 194 -5.75 -12.73 -21.29
C PRO A 194 -7.27 -12.54 -21.41
N LEU A 195 -7.73 -11.52 -22.14
CA LEU A 195 -9.14 -11.18 -22.27
C LEU A 195 -9.75 -11.73 -23.56
N GLN A 196 -10.88 -12.43 -23.43
CA GLN A 196 -11.74 -12.87 -24.53
C GLN A 196 -12.94 -11.93 -24.65
N ALA A 197 -13.14 -11.33 -25.82
CA ALA A 197 -14.30 -10.49 -26.07
C ALA A 197 -15.61 -11.28 -26.05
N GLU A 198 -16.64 -10.73 -25.39
CA GLU A 198 -17.98 -11.31 -25.33
C GLU A 198 -19.06 -10.40 -25.94
N GLU A 199 -18.98 -9.08 -25.73
CA GLU A 199 -19.92 -8.10 -26.27
C GLU A 199 -19.24 -6.75 -26.54
N MET A 200 -19.73 -6.06 -27.56
CA MET A 200 -19.36 -4.69 -27.88
C MET A 200 -20.64 -3.93 -28.25
N LEU A 201 -20.82 -2.74 -27.67
CA LEU A 201 -21.90 -1.83 -28.07
C LEU A 201 -21.33 -0.47 -28.44
N GLU A 202 -21.75 0.03 -29.60
CA GLU A 202 -21.39 1.34 -30.11
C GLU A 202 -22.53 2.33 -29.88
N GLN A 203 -22.16 3.57 -29.53
CA GLN A 203 -23.06 4.71 -29.45
C GLN A 203 -22.41 5.92 -30.13
N ARG A 204 -23.20 6.92 -30.50
CA ARG A 204 -22.71 8.10 -31.24
C ARG A 204 -21.52 8.80 -30.56
N THR A 205 -21.51 8.85 -29.23
CA THR A 205 -20.52 9.58 -28.42
C THR A 205 -19.71 8.66 -27.49
N GLY A 206 -19.73 7.35 -27.72
CA GLY A 206 -19.05 6.39 -26.84
C GLY A 206 -19.51 4.96 -27.09
N GLY A 207 -19.35 4.10 -26.09
CA GLY A 207 -19.72 2.70 -26.19
C GLY A 207 -19.13 1.88 -25.05
N LEU A 208 -19.23 0.56 -25.15
CA LEU A 208 -18.71 -0.36 -24.14
C LEU A 208 -18.13 -1.64 -24.75
N LEU A 209 -17.19 -2.22 -24.02
CA LEU A 209 -16.61 -3.54 -24.28
C LEU A 209 -16.84 -4.44 -23.06
N VAL A 210 -17.23 -5.69 -23.30
CA VAL A 210 -17.32 -6.75 -22.28
C VAL A 210 -16.34 -7.85 -22.63
N HIS A 211 -15.52 -8.21 -21.64
CA HIS A 211 -14.46 -9.20 -21.77
C HIS A 211 -14.50 -10.22 -20.63
N ARG A 212 -13.91 -11.39 -20.87
CA ARG A 212 -13.77 -12.46 -19.88
C ARG A 212 -12.36 -13.04 -19.88
N THR A 213 -11.79 -13.32 -18.70
CA THR A 213 -10.50 -14.01 -18.58
C THR A 213 -10.60 -15.46 -19.04
N LYS A 214 -9.53 -16.02 -19.61
CA LYS A 214 -9.50 -17.37 -20.19
C LYS A 214 -9.61 -18.48 -19.15
N ALA A 215 -8.86 -18.41 -18.04
CA ALA A 215 -8.78 -19.50 -17.06
C ALA A 215 -9.52 -19.20 -15.75
N SER A 216 -9.51 -17.93 -15.31
CA SER A 216 -10.19 -17.49 -14.07
C SER A 216 -11.69 -17.26 -14.24
N ASP A 217 -12.17 -17.24 -15.50
CA ASP A 217 -13.58 -17.04 -15.89
C ASP A 217 -14.24 -15.76 -15.31
N LEU A 218 -13.43 -14.75 -14.97
CA LEU A 218 -13.89 -13.46 -14.48
C LEU A 218 -14.35 -12.58 -15.64
N ARG A 219 -15.50 -11.92 -15.49
CA ARG A 219 -16.08 -11.02 -16.50
C ARG A 219 -15.91 -9.57 -16.10
N MET A 220 -15.47 -8.73 -17.02
CA MET A 220 -15.38 -7.27 -16.85
C MET A 220 -16.11 -6.53 -17.97
N ALA A 221 -16.59 -5.33 -17.69
CA ALA A 221 -17.02 -4.37 -18.68
C ALA A 221 -16.34 -3.01 -18.46
N ALA A 222 -16.00 -2.35 -19.57
CA ALA A 222 -15.49 -1.00 -19.60
C ALA A 222 -16.32 -0.19 -20.59
N ALA A 223 -16.81 0.97 -20.18
CA ALA A 223 -17.59 1.86 -21.04
C ALA A 223 -17.00 3.26 -21.03
N MET A 224 -17.24 4.01 -22.10
CA MET A 224 -16.93 5.44 -22.18
C MET A 224 -18.05 6.23 -22.85
N GLU A 225 -18.22 7.47 -22.44
CA GLU A 225 -19.08 8.48 -23.09
C GLU A 225 -18.34 9.82 -23.10
N HIS A 226 -18.55 10.61 -24.15
CA HIS A 226 -17.91 11.91 -24.37
C HIS A 226 -18.91 13.05 -24.41
N LEU A 227 -18.59 14.13 -23.71
CA LEU A 227 -19.22 15.45 -23.84
C LEU A 227 -18.23 16.32 -24.60
N VAL A 228 -18.64 16.80 -25.78
CA VAL A 228 -17.78 17.53 -26.72
C VAL A 228 -18.29 18.95 -26.88
N GLU A 229 -17.41 19.91 -26.60
CA GLU A 229 -17.65 21.33 -26.75
C GLU A 229 -16.59 21.91 -27.68
N ALA A 230 -17.02 22.43 -28.83
CA ALA A 230 -16.15 23.13 -29.77
C ALA A 230 -16.93 24.27 -30.43
N PRO A 231 -16.29 25.44 -30.65
CA PRO A 231 -16.90 26.49 -31.43
C PRO A 231 -17.07 26.05 -32.89
N GLY A 232 -18.21 26.43 -33.49
CA GLY A 232 -18.51 26.10 -34.87
C GLY A 232 -18.85 24.63 -35.13
N LYS A 233 -18.59 24.16 -36.36
CA LYS A 233 -18.97 22.83 -36.81
C LYS A 233 -17.93 21.80 -36.38
N HIS A 234 -18.38 20.77 -35.67
CA HIS A 234 -17.60 19.59 -35.34
C HIS A 234 -18.35 18.31 -35.74
N ALA A 235 -17.63 17.21 -35.89
CA ALA A 235 -18.18 15.88 -36.14
C ALA A 235 -17.71 14.92 -35.04
N VAL A 236 -18.61 14.02 -34.63
CA VAL A 236 -18.31 12.94 -33.67
C VAL A 236 -18.82 11.63 -34.24
N THR A 237 -17.93 10.65 -34.32
CA THR A 237 -18.24 9.29 -34.81
C THR A 237 -17.58 8.25 -33.92
N THR A 238 -18.23 7.13 -33.70
CA THR A 238 -17.65 5.98 -33.00
C THR A 238 -17.60 4.78 -33.93
N GLU A 239 -16.52 3.99 -33.83
CA GLU A 239 -16.36 2.69 -34.45
C GLU A 239 -15.86 1.68 -33.41
N GLY A 240 -16.19 0.40 -33.60
CA GLY A 240 -15.85 -0.65 -32.67
C GLY A 240 -15.40 -1.97 -33.31
N HIS A 241 -14.52 -2.65 -32.60
CA HIS A 241 -14.06 -4.01 -32.79
C HIS A 241 -14.05 -4.75 -31.44
N PRO A 242 -13.95 -6.10 -31.43
CA PRO A 242 -14.06 -6.88 -30.20
C PRO A 242 -13.12 -6.45 -29.05
N ASP A 243 -11.90 -6.00 -29.37
CA ASP A 243 -10.90 -5.57 -28.37
C ASP A 243 -10.61 -4.07 -28.39
N TRP A 244 -11.37 -3.29 -29.16
CA TRP A 244 -11.06 -1.89 -29.41
C TRP A 244 -12.29 -1.08 -29.77
N LEU A 245 -12.47 0.08 -29.14
CA LEU A 245 -13.54 1.03 -29.47
C LEU A 245 -12.93 2.42 -29.60
N ARG A 246 -13.25 3.17 -30.65
CA ARG A 246 -12.71 4.52 -30.88
C ARG A 246 -13.82 5.52 -31.14
N THR A 247 -13.85 6.61 -30.38
CA THR A 247 -14.63 7.81 -30.68
C THR A 247 -13.71 8.88 -31.27
N THR A 248 -14.01 9.34 -32.48
CA THR A 248 -13.26 10.37 -33.20
C THR A 248 -14.04 11.68 -33.18
N VAL A 249 -13.39 12.75 -32.71
CA VAL A 249 -13.88 14.12 -32.75
C VAL A 249 -13.05 14.91 -33.76
N ALA A 250 -13.71 15.50 -34.76
CA ALA A 250 -13.04 16.33 -35.77
C ALA A 250 -13.61 17.75 -35.76
N CYS A 251 -12.73 18.75 -35.71
CA CYS A 251 -13.12 20.16 -35.75
C CYS A 251 -12.03 21.02 -36.41
N LYS A 252 -12.36 22.29 -36.64
CA LYS A 252 -11.40 23.33 -37.08
C LYS A 252 -11.51 24.49 -36.11
N LEU A 253 -10.39 24.94 -35.57
CA LEU A 253 -10.34 25.98 -34.55
C LEU A 253 -9.42 27.11 -34.99
N GLU A 254 -9.82 28.35 -34.73
CA GLU A 254 -8.97 29.54 -34.85
C GLU A 254 -8.17 29.78 -33.55
N PRO A 255 -7.05 30.53 -33.58
CA PRO A 255 -6.36 30.92 -32.35
C PRO A 255 -7.30 31.59 -31.34
N GLY A 256 -7.21 31.18 -30.06
CA GLY A 256 -8.10 31.64 -28.98
C GLY A 256 -9.40 30.83 -28.83
N GLN A 257 -9.69 29.90 -29.76
CA GLN A 257 -10.76 28.91 -29.62
C GLN A 257 -10.23 27.61 -29.02
N LYS A 258 -11.12 26.87 -28.35
CA LYS A 258 -10.78 25.61 -27.67
C LYS A 258 -11.73 24.48 -28.08
N LEU A 259 -11.17 23.30 -28.31
CA LEU A 259 -11.91 22.05 -28.23
C LEU A 259 -11.78 21.56 -26.79
N ARG A 260 -12.93 21.35 -26.14
CA ARG A 260 -13.04 20.79 -24.80
C ARG A 260 -13.78 19.46 -24.89
N VAL A 261 -13.15 18.39 -24.44
CA VAL A 261 -13.73 17.05 -24.40
C VAL A 261 -13.65 16.50 -22.99
N VAL A 262 -14.81 16.24 -22.39
CA VAL A 262 -14.92 15.45 -21.16
C VAL A 262 -15.19 14.01 -21.55
N LYS A 263 -14.32 13.09 -21.14
CA LYS A 263 -14.55 11.64 -21.24
C LYS A 263 -14.88 11.11 -19.87
N LEU A 264 -16.04 10.48 -19.76
CA LEU A 264 -16.42 9.69 -18.61
C LEU A 264 -16.19 8.23 -18.97
N ALA A 265 -15.47 7.50 -18.14
CA ALA A 265 -15.26 6.08 -18.27
C ALA A 265 -15.78 5.36 -17.03
N ALA A 266 -16.37 4.19 -17.22
CA ALA A 266 -16.89 3.36 -16.15
C ALA A 266 -16.39 1.92 -16.26
N TYR A 267 -16.10 1.31 -15.12
CA TYR A 267 -15.60 -0.06 -15.01
C TYR A 267 -16.40 -0.89 -14.03
N GLY A 268 -16.48 -2.19 -14.30
CA GLY A 268 -17.06 -3.16 -13.38
C GLY A 268 -16.63 -4.57 -13.74
N TRP A 269 -16.55 -5.44 -12.74
CA TRP A 269 -16.27 -6.85 -12.95
C TRP A 269 -17.03 -7.73 -11.96
N SER A 270 -17.17 -9.01 -12.29
CA SER A 270 -17.74 -10.02 -11.41
C SER A 270 -17.26 -11.42 -11.76
N SER A 271 -17.13 -12.27 -10.74
CA SER A 271 -16.95 -13.73 -10.90
C SER A 271 -18.28 -14.48 -11.10
N ASN A 272 -19.43 -13.85 -10.76
CA ASN A 272 -20.71 -14.56 -10.65
C ASN A 272 -21.83 -13.94 -11.50
N ARG A 273 -21.75 -12.63 -11.82
CA ARG A 273 -22.80 -11.93 -12.56
C ARG A 273 -22.79 -12.30 -14.04
N SER A 274 -23.99 -12.39 -14.61
CA SER A 274 -24.18 -12.58 -16.05
C SER A 274 -23.69 -11.36 -16.84
N LEU A 275 -23.46 -11.57 -18.13
CA LEU A 275 -23.06 -10.52 -19.06
C LEU A 275 -23.99 -9.29 -19.03
N PRO A 276 -25.34 -9.43 -19.14
CA PRO A 276 -26.23 -8.27 -19.06
C PRO A 276 -26.10 -7.50 -17.73
N ALA A 277 -25.91 -8.21 -16.61
CA ALA A 277 -25.81 -7.56 -15.30
C ALA A 277 -24.52 -6.74 -15.13
N VAL A 278 -23.39 -7.23 -15.64
CA VAL A 278 -22.12 -6.47 -15.61
C VAL A 278 -22.20 -5.28 -16.56
N ARG A 279 -22.76 -5.47 -17.76
CA ARG A 279 -23.01 -4.40 -18.73
C ARG A 279 -23.89 -3.29 -18.14
N ASP A 280 -25.05 -3.65 -17.59
CA ASP A 280 -26.03 -2.69 -17.08
C ASP A 280 -25.49 -1.96 -15.84
N GLN A 281 -24.67 -2.62 -15.00
CA GLN A 281 -23.97 -1.98 -13.88
C GLN A 281 -23.03 -0.86 -14.37
N VAL A 282 -22.23 -1.12 -15.40
CA VAL A 282 -21.31 -0.12 -15.96
C VAL A 282 -22.06 0.99 -16.66
N GLY A 283 -23.13 0.67 -17.39
CA GLY A 283 -24.02 1.67 -18.00
C GLY A 283 -24.66 2.60 -16.95
N ALA A 284 -25.10 2.05 -15.82
CA ALA A 284 -25.67 2.84 -14.72
C ALA A 284 -24.63 3.75 -14.06
N ALA A 285 -23.38 3.28 -13.87
CA ALA A 285 -22.29 4.11 -13.37
C ALA A 285 -21.98 5.28 -14.30
N LEU A 286 -21.97 5.04 -15.63
CA LEU A 286 -21.75 6.09 -16.62
C LEU A 286 -22.89 7.13 -16.63
N ALA A 287 -24.14 6.68 -16.50
CA ALA A 287 -25.30 7.56 -16.38
C ALA A 287 -25.23 8.44 -15.11
N SER A 288 -24.77 7.88 -13.99
CA SER A 288 -24.55 8.63 -12.74
C SER A 288 -23.45 9.67 -12.90
N ALA A 289 -22.31 9.30 -13.49
CA ALA A 289 -21.21 10.23 -13.75
C ALA A 289 -21.65 11.40 -14.66
N ARG A 290 -22.49 11.10 -15.65
CA ARG A 290 -23.04 12.11 -16.56
C ARG A 290 -24.02 13.05 -15.89
N LEU A 291 -24.81 12.55 -14.93
CA LEU A 291 -25.74 13.38 -14.16
C LEU A 291 -24.98 14.45 -13.37
N ASP A 292 -23.88 14.06 -12.72
CA ASP A 292 -23.07 14.97 -11.90
C ASP A 292 -22.18 15.88 -12.76
N GLY A 293 -21.77 15.42 -13.94
CA GLY A 293 -20.91 16.15 -14.86
C GLY A 293 -19.47 16.28 -14.35
N TRP A 294 -18.61 16.95 -15.12
CA TRP A 294 -17.20 17.11 -14.78
C TRP A 294 -17.01 17.93 -13.50
N GLU A 295 -17.71 19.05 -13.38
CA GLU A 295 -17.60 19.97 -12.26
C GLU A 295 -18.10 19.34 -10.96
N GLY A 296 -19.23 18.63 -11.00
CA GLY A 296 -19.77 17.93 -9.82
C GLY A 296 -18.87 16.78 -9.36
N LEU A 297 -18.24 16.05 -10.28
CA LEU A 297 -17.25 15.02 -9.94
C LEU A 297 -16.03 15.61 -9.23
N LEU A 298 -15.50 16.75 -9.68
CA LEU A 298 -14.38 17.43 -9.04
C LEU A 298 -14.74 17.97 -7.65
N GLU A 299 -15.94 18.56 -7.49
CA GLU A 299 -16.43 19.07 -6.21
C GLU A 299 -16.55 17.93 -5.18
N ALA A 300 -17.23 16.84 -5.54
CA ALA A 300 -17.41 15.69 -4.65
C ALA A 300 -16.07 15.02 -4.28
N GLN A 301 -15.11 14.94 -5.21
CA GLN A 301 -13.76 14.45 -4.94
C GLN A 301 -13.03 15.35 -3.94
N ARG A 302 -13.15 16.67 -4.12
CA ARG A 302 -12.49 17.64 -3.26
C ARG A 302 -13.05 17.60 -1.85
N GLU A 303 -14.37 17.54 -1.69
CA GLU A 303 -15.04 17.40 -0.39
C GLU A 303 -14.58 16.14 0.35
N TYR A 304 -14.51 15.01 -0.35
CA TYR A 304 -14.02 13.74 0.22
C TYR A 304 -12.58 13.87 0.74
N LEU A 305 -11.69 14.49 -0.03
CA LEU A 305 -10.30 14.65 0.35
C LEU A 305 -10.08 15.71 1.42
N ASP A 306 -10.85 16.80 1.42
CA ASP A 306 -10.80 17.80 2.48
C ASP A 306 -11.25 17.18 3.82
N GLU A 307 -12.25 16.29 3.82
CA GLU A 307 -12.61 15.54 5.03
C GLU A 307 -11.48 14.61 5.47
N PHE A 308 -10.93 13.81 4.56
CA PHE A 308 -9.81 12.90 4.88
C PHE A 308 -8.64 13.68 5.50
N TRP A 309 -8.17 14.74 4.83
CA TRP A 309 -7.01 15.52 5.27
C TRP A 309 -7.24 16.24 6.59
N ASP A 310 -8.48 16.61 6.95
CA ASP A 310 -8.80 17.21 8.27
C ASP A 310 -8.43 16.27 9.44
N HIS A 311 -8.54 14.95 9.25
CA HIS A 311 -8.28 13.97 10.30
C HIS A 311 -7.11 13.00 10.02
N SER A 312 -6.34 13.23 8.96
CA SER A 312 -5.22 12.35 8.57
C SER A 312 -3.91 13.08 8.25
N ASP A 313 -3.90 14.40 8.02
CA ASP A 313 -2.69 15.12 7.61
C ASP A 313 -1.58 15.02 8.67
N VAL A 314 -0.34 14.95 8.17
CA VAL A 314 0.88 15.00 8.97
C VAL A 314 1.72 16.17 8.47
N LYS A 315 1.95 17.15 9.34
CA LYS A 315 2.78 18.32 9.06
C LYS A 315 4.14 18.15 9.69
N VAL A 316 5.17 18.37 8.88
CA VAL A 316 6.57 18.26 9.27
C VAL A 316 7.24 19.60 9.00
N GLU A 317 7.63 20.29 10.07
CA GLU A 317 8.37 21.55 9.99
C GLU A 317 9.87 21.27 10.09
N GLY A 318 10.67 21.88 9.21
CA GLY A 318 12.14 21.70 9.16
C GLY A 318 12.63 20.75 8.05
N ASP A 319 11.77 19.87 7.52
CA ASP A 319 12.10 18.99 6.39
C ASP A 319 10.97 18.99 5.33
N PRO A 320 11.05 19.89 4.32
CA PRO A 320 10.01 20.02 3.31
C PRO A 320 9.92 18.81 2.35
N GLU A 321 11.01 18.05 2.20
CA GLU A 321 11.04 16.86 1.36
C GLU A 321 10.27 15.72 2.03
N VAL A 322 10.48 15.51 3.34
CA VAL A 322 9.64 14.60 4.14
C VAL A 322 8.19 15.06 4.19
N GLN A 323 7.93 16.37 4.28
CA GLN A 323 6.57 16.89 4.25
C GLN A 323 5.83 16.53 2.95
N GLN A 324 6.47 16.68 1.79
CA GLN A 324 5.92 16.24 0.51
C GLN A 324 5.72 14.72 0.51
N ALA A 325 6.73 13.96 0.95
CA ALA A 325 6.74 12.51 0.91
C ALA A 325 5.66 11.86 1.80
N VAL A 326 5.42 12.35 3.02
CA VAL A 326 4.39 11.78 3.90
C VAL A 326 2.97 12.00 3.35
N ARG A 327 2.71 13.17 2.74
CA ARG A 327 1.41 13.42 2.09
C ARG A 327 1.24 12.59 0.83
N PHE A 328 2.30 12.43 0.04
CA PHE A 328 2.31 11.50 -1.08
C PHE A 328 2.02 10.07 -0.62
N GLY A 329 2.66 9.63 0.47
CA GLY A 329 2.46 8.31 1.04
C GLY A 329 1.04 8.09 1.53
N LEU A 330 0.49 9.01 2.33
CA LEU A 330 -0.89 8.96 2.81
C LEU A 330 -1.91 8.98 1.68
N PHE A 331 -1.69 9.78 0.64
CA PHE A 331 -2.56 9.80 -0.54
C PHE A 331 -2.59 8.42 -1.21
N HIS A 332 -1.44 7.82 -1.51
CA HIS A 332 -1.40 6.49 -2.12
C HIS A 332 -1.92 5.37 -1.20
N THR A 333 -1.70 5.46 0.11
CA THR A 333 -2.30 4.55 1.10
C THR A 333 -3.83 4.64 1.10
N LEU A 334 -4.40 5.86 1.03
CA LEU A 334 -5.84 6.06 0.87
C LEU A 334 -6.33 5.49 -0.48
N GLN A 335 -5.65 5.81 -1.58
CA GLN A 335 -5.97 5.32 -2.93
C GLN A 335 -6.00 3.79 -3.01
N ALA A 336 -5.25 3.09 -2.16
CA ALA A 336 -5.22 1.63 -2.15
C ALA A 336 -6.46 1.00 -1.50
N GLY A 337 -7.06 1.68 -0.50
CA GLY A 337 -8.13 1.11 0.34
C GLY A 337 -9.50 1.78 0.25
N ALA A 338 -9.60 3.04 -0.21
CA ALA A 338 -10.79 3.89 -0.05
C ALA A 338 -12.11 3.27 -0.55
N ARG A 339 -12.07 2.56 -1.69
CA ARG A 339 -13.18 1.84 -2.34
C ARG A 339 -12.82 0.40 -2.65
N ALA A 340 -11.95 -0.21 -1.84
CA ALA A 340 -11.67 -1.64 -1.95
C ALA A 340 -12.95 -2.47 -1.76
N GLU A 341 -13.81 -2.07 -0.80
CA GLU A 341 -15.15 -2.64 -0.58
C GLU A 341 -15.12 -4.17 -0.46
N GLN A 342 -14.50 -4.64 0.62
CA GLN A 342 -14.24 -6.06 0.92
C GLN A 342 -13.33 -6.75 -0.11
N ARG A 343 -12.24 -6.07 -0.47
CA ARG A 343 -11.17 -6.58 -1.32
C ARG A 343 -9.82 -6.35 -0.66
N PRO A 344 -8.79 -7.09 -1.07
CA PRO A 344 -7.48 -6.93 -0.48
C PRO A 344 -6.75 -5.70 -1.03
N ILE A 345 -5.63 -5.36 -0.38
CA ILE A 345 -4.70 -4.31 -0.84
C ILE A 345 -3.41 -4.98 -1.31
N GLY A 346 -3.16 -4.98 -2.63
CA GLY A 346 -1.93 -5.52 -3.20
C GLY A 346 -0.69 -4.71 -2.78
N SER A 347 0.49 -5.34 -2.73
CA SER A 347 1.73 -4.69 -2.27
C SER A 347 2.14 -3.46 -3.10
N LYS A 348 1.73 -3.41 -4.37
CA LYS A 348 1.91 -2.26 -5.28
C LYS A 348 0.64 -1.43 -5.50
N GLY A 349 -0.40 -1.67 -4.69
CA GLY A 349 -1.75 -1.14 -4.92
C GLY A 349 -2.23 -1.48 -6.32
N LEU A 350 -2.89 -0.53 -6.97
CA LEU A 350 -3.26 -0.59 -8.39
C LEU A 350 -2.40 0.36 -9.24
N SER A 351 -1.14 0.57 -8.84
CA SER A 351 -0.21 1.48 -9.52
C SER A 351 0.72 0.79 -10.52
N GLY A 352 0.73 -0.55 -10.55
CA GLY A 352 1.59 -1.33 -11.42
C GLY A 352 1.46 -2.83 -11.12
N PRO A 353 2.05 -3.69 -11.96
CA PRO A 353 1.82 -5.12 -11.87
C PRO A 353 2.78 -5.83 -10.89
N GLY A 354 3.75 -5.12 -10.28
CA GLY A 354 4.74 -5.74 -9.39
C GLY A 354 4.12 -6.63 -8.31
N TYR A 355 4.83 -7.71 -7.97
CA TYR A 355 4.33 -8.81 -7.15
C TYR A 355 3.03 -9.45 -7.69
N ASP A 356 2.79 -9.41 -9.00
CA ASP A 356 1.60 -9.95 -9.66
C ASP A 356 0.26 -9.36 -9.16
N GLY A 357 0.28 -8.23 -8.43
CA GLY A 357 -0.89 -7.66 -7.74
C GLY A 357 -1.31 -8.43 -6.48
N HIS A 358 -0.42 -9.28 -5.94
CA HIS A 358 -0.71 -10.06 -4.73
C HIS A 358 -0.74 -9.19 -3.48
N THR A 359 -1.55 -9.66 -2.53
CA THR A 359 -1.60 -9.16 -1.16
C THR A 359 -0.82 -10.11 -0.25
N PHE A 360 -0.09 -9.51 0.69
CA PHE A 360 0.78 -10.16 1.67
C PHE A 360 0.43 -9.65 3.08
N TRP A 361 1.15 -10.14 4.09
CA TRP A 361 1.11 -9.63 5.47
C TRP A 361 1.45 -8.12 5.60
N ASP A 362 2.11 -7.57 4.59
CA ASP A 362 2.40 -6.14 4.43
C ASP A 362 1.15 -5.28 4.63
N SER A 363 0.00 -5.78 4.16
CA SER A 363 -1.31 -5.13 4.29
C SER A 363 -1.65 -4.94 5.77
N GLU A 364 -1.73 -6.03 6.53
CA GLU A 364 -2.14 -5.99 7.93
C GLU A 364 -1.14 -5.31 8.87
N THR A 365 0.16 -5.39 8.56
CA THR A 365 1.22 -4.93 9.48
C THR A 365 1.68 -3.49 9.20
N PHE A 366 1.57 -2.99 7.97
CA PHE A 366 2.06 -1.66 7.60
C PHE A 366 0.95 -0.74 7.09
N VAL A 367 0.10 -1.23 6.19
CA VAL A 367 -0.96 -0.42 5.57
C VAL A 367 -2.14 -0.21 6.53
N LEU A 368 -2.64 -1.28 7.14
CA LEU A 368 -3.78 -1.22 8.05
C LEU A 368 -3.53 -0.43 9.34
N PRO A 369 -2.34 -0.36 9.96
CA PRO A 369 -2.10 0.57 11.05
C PRO A 369 -2.41 2.01 10.65
N ALA A 370 -1.88 2.49 9.52
CA ALA A 370 -2.16 3.85 9.05
C ALA A 370 -3.65 4.03 8.74
N LEU A 371 -4.29 3.09 8.02
CA LEU A 371 -5.71 3.18 7.68
C LEU A 371 -6.63 3.07 8.90
N THR A 372 -6.29 2.30 9.92
CA THR A 372 -7.09 2.18 11.14
C THR A 372 -7.27 3.53 11.83
N TYR A 373 -6.23 4.37 11.77
CA TYR A 373 -6.21 5.69 12.41
C TYR A 373 -6.60 6.84 11.49
N THR A 374 -6.65 6.62 10.17
CA THR A 374 -6.91 7.68 9.18
C THR A 374 -8.15 7.43 8.33
N GLN A 375 -8.48 6.19 8.00
CA GLN A 375 -9.69 5.78 7.26
C GLN A 375 -10.18 4.39 7.72
N PRO A 376 -10.80 4.29 8.91
CA PRO A 376 -11.11 3.01 9.53
C PRO A 376 -12.01 2.09 8.69
N SER A 377 -12.92 2.66 7.89
CA SER A 377 -13.78 1.88 6.99
C SER A 377 -12.99 1.05 5.98
N ALA A 378 -11.88 1.58 5.45
CA ALA A 378 -11.00 0.86 4.54
C ALA A 378 -10.29 -0.31 5.24
N ALA A 379 -9.86 -0.12 6.49
CA ALA A 379 -9.26 -1.21 7.27
C ALA A 379 -10.28 -2.33 7.57
N ALA A 380 -11.52 -1.96 7.91
CA ALA A 380 -12.61 -2.90 8.11
C ALA A 380 -12.88 -3.75 6.86
N ASP A 381 -12.85 -3.13 5.68
CA ASP A 381 -13.08 -3.83 4.42
C ASP A 381 -12.02 -4.90 4.12
N VAL A 382 -10.75 -4.61 4.36
CA VAL A 382 -9.68 -5.61 4.20
C VAL A 382 -9.86 -6.77 5.18
N LEU A 383 -10.22 -6.49 6.43
CA LEU A 383 -10.46 -7.54 7.42
C LEU A 383 -11.73 -8.37 7.11
N ARG A 384 -12.79 -7.75 6.59
CA ARG A 384 -13.97 -8.46 6.06
C ARG A 384 -13.60 -9.34 4.88
N TRP A 385 -12.67 -8.91 4.03
CA TRP A 385 -12.14 -9.76 2.97
C TRP A 385 -11.37 -10.98 3.52
N ARG A 386 -10.51 -10.79 4.53
CA ARG A 386 -9.86 -11.92 5.23
C ARG A 386 -10.90 -12.89 5.78
N HIS A 387 -11.96 -12.38 6.43
CA HIS A 387 -13.07 -13.21 6.89
C HIS A 387 -13.77 -13.95 5.74
N SER A 388 -14.04 -13.28 4.61
CA SER A 388 -14.65 -13.90 3.43
C SER A 388 -13.81 -15.01 2.78
N THR A 389 -12.52 -15.09 3.09
CA THR A 389 -11.60 -16.13 2.60
C THR A 389 -11.22 -17.15 3.68
N LEU A 390 -11.85 -17.08 4.86
CA LEU A 390 -11.52 -17.91 6.02
C LEU A 390 -11.69 -19.41 5.74
N ASP A 391 -12.72 -19.81 4.99
CA ASP A 391 -12.91 -21.22 4.62
C ASP A 391 -11.74 -21.76 3.80
N LEU A 392 -11.20 -20.97 2.86
CA LEU A 392 -10.02 -21.36 2.08
C LEU A 392 -8.77 -21.49 2.98
N ALA A 393 -8.64 -20.62 3.99
CA ALA A 393 -7.55 -20.70 4.97
C ALA A 393 -7.69 -21.93 5.90
N LYS A 394 -8.93 -22.34 6.21
CA LYS A 394 -9.21 -23.57 6.99
C LYS A 394 -8.89 -24.83 6.17
N GLU A 395 -9.27 -24.86 4.89
CA GLU A 395 -8.86 -25.91 3.95
C GLU A 395 -7.34 -25.99 3.83
N ARG A 396 -6.66 -24.84 3.80
CA ARG A 396 -5.19 -24.79 3.80
C ARG A 396 -4.59 -25.38 5.07
N ALA A 397 -5.12 -25.03 6.26
CA ALA A 397 -4.65 -25.60 7.52
C ALA A 397 -4.81 -27.13 7.53
N GLN A 398 -5.96 -27.65 7.09
CA GLN A 398 -6.19 -29.10 6.97
C GLN A 398 -5.22 -29.78 6.02
N THR A 399 -4.92 -29.14 4.88
CA THR A 399 -3.91 -29.64 3.92
C THR A 399 -2.52 -29.74 4.55
N LEU A 400 -2.20 -28.88 5.52
CA LEU A 400 -0.95 -28.90 6.26
C LEU A 400 -0.99 -29.80 7.51
N GLY A 401 -2.11 -30.51 7.75
CA GLY A 401 -2.30 -31.34 8.94
C GLY A 401 -2.52 -30.56 10.23
N LEU A 402 -2.94 -29.29 10.12
CA LEU A 402 -3.16 -28.37 11.23
C LEU A 402 -4.66 -28.11 11.45
N GLN A 403 -5.00 -27.52 12.60
CA GLN A 403 -6.33 -27.02 12.89
C GLN A 403 -6.39 -25.50 12.69
N GLY A 404 -7.60 -24.93 12.74
CA GLY A 404 -7.78 -23.48 12.58
C GLY A 404 -7.64 -23.01 11.14
N ALA A 405 -7.08 -21.81 10.94
CA ALA A 405 -6.96 -21.17 9.63
C ALA A 405 -5.50 -20.77 9.32
N ALA A 406 -4.96 -21.31 8.23
CA ALA A 406 -3.64 -20.96 7.68
C ALA A 406 -3.84 -20.06 6.45
N PHE A 407 -3.81 -18.74 6.68
CA PHE A 407 -3.92 -17.76 5.60
C PHE A 407 -2.71 -17.81 4.66
N PRO A 408 -2.91 -17.56 3.35
CA PRO A 408 -1.84 -17.64 2.36
C PRO A 408 -0.84 -16.49 2.50
N TRP A 409 0.44 -16.77 2.30
CA TRP A 409 1.51 -15.78 2.29
C TRP A 409 1.32 -14.72 1.21
N ARG A 410 0.91 -15.15 0.00
CA ARG A 410 0.56 -14.26 -1.10
C ARG A 410 -0.70 -14.74 -1.81
N THR A 411 -1.62 -13.83 -2.10
CA THR A 411 -2.88 -14.18 -2.77
C THR A 411 -3.57 -12.97 -3.41
N ILE A 412 -4.49 -13.22 -4.33
CA ILE A 412 -5.51 -12.27 -4.79
C ILE A 412 -6.91 -12.69 -4.30
N ARG A 413 -7.22 -14.00 -4.36
CA ARG A 413 -8.57 -14.54 -4.07
C ARG A 413 -8.71 -15.24 -2.71
N GLY A 414 -7.62 -15.62 -2.06
CA GLY A 414 -7.61 -16.32 -0.78
C GLY A 414 -6.88 -17.67 -0.79
N GLN A 415 -6.59 -18.25 -1.96
CA GLN A 415 -5.71 -19.42 -2.09
C GLN A 415 -4.24 -19.03 -2.06
N GLU A 416 -3.39 -19.90 -1.50
CA GLU A 416 -1.93 -19.78 -1.61
C GLU A 416 -1.51 -19.86 -3.08
N CYS A 417 -0.60 -18.97 -3.51
CA CYS A 417 -0.09 -18.95 -4.87
C CYS A 417 1.42 -18.67 -4.96
N SER A 418 2.15 -18.78 -3.84
CA SER A 418 3.61 -18.74 -3.75
C SER A 418 4.25 -20.09 -4.10
N ALA A 419 5.11 -20.11 -5.11
CA ALA A 419 6.01 -21.24 -5.34
C ALA A 419 7.24 -21.26 -4.39
N TYR A 420 7.47 -20.18 -3.64
CA TYR A 420 8.55 -20.08 -2.65
C TYR A 420 8.05 -20.61 -1.30
N TRP A 421 8.24 -21.93 -1.08
CA TRP A 421 7.73 -22.62 0.11
C TRP A 421 8.29 -22.13 1.47
N PRO A 422 9.57 -21.69 1.60
CA PRO A 422 10.11 -21.29 2.90
C PRO A 422 9.36 -20.11 3.53
N ALA A 423 8.74 -19.23 2.73
CA ALA A 423 7.77 -18.26 3.24
C ALA A 423 6.31 -18.70 2.97
N GLY A 424 6.02 -19.23 1.78
CA GLY A 424 4.66 -19.60 1.37
C GLY A 424 3.98 -20.63 2.26
N THR A 425 4.73 -21.57 2.84
CA THR A 425 4.18 -22.60 3.72
C THR A 425 4.59 -22.42 5.18
N ALA A 426 5.77 -21.89 5.46
CA ALA A 426 6.29 -21.76 6.83
C ALA A 426 6.16 -20.34 7.42
N GLY A 427 5.76 -19.33 6.63
CA GLY A 427 5.52 -17.95 7.08
C GLY A 427 4.19 -17.78 7.81
N PHE A 428 3.97 -18.54 8.89
CA PHE A 428 2.68 -18.56 9.60
C PHE A 428 2.33 -17.26 10.33
N HIS A 429 3.31 -16.37 10.55
CA HIS A 429 3.10 -15.13 11.31
C HIS A 429 2.00 -14.24 10.72
N ILE A 430 1.70 -14.36 9.42
CA ILE A 430 0.58 -13.67 8.77
C ILE A 430 -0.75 -13.89 9.49
N GLY A 431 -0.99 -15.08 10.06
CA GLY A 431 -2.19 -15.35 10.86
C GLY A 431 -2.26 -14.50 12.13
N ALA A 432 -1.13 -14.24 12.77
CA ALA A 432 -1.06 -13.35 13.92
C ALA A 432 -1.05 -11.86 13.54
N ASP A 433 -0.53 -11.50 12.37
CA ASP A 433 -0.61 -10.15 11.82
C ASP A 433 -2.08 -9.75 11.56
N ILE A 434 -2.87 -10.66 10.98
CA ILE A 434 -4.33 -10.48 10.81
C ILE A 434 -5.03 -10.36 12.16
N ALA A 435 -4.70 -11.22 13.14
CA ALA A 435 -5.28 -11.16 14.47
C ALA A 435 -4.97 -9.83 15.19
N ASP A 436 -3.73 -9.33 15.09
CA ASP A 436 -3.35 -8.05 15.66
C ASP A 436 -4.05 -6.88 14.94
N ALA A 437 -4.21 -6.94 13.61
CA ALA A 437 -4.99 -5.95 12.87
C ALA A 437 -6.46 -5.92 13.33
N VAL A 438 -7.10 -7.06 13.59
CA VAL A 438 -8.45 -7.14 14.18
C VAL A 438 -8.48 -6.48 15.56
N ARG A 439 -7.53 -6.83 16.43
CA ARG A 439 -7.43 -6.29 17.79
C ARG A 439 -7.24 -4.77 17.78
N ARG A 440 -6.33 -4.27 16.93
CA ARG A 440 -6.06 -2.84 16.74
C ARG A 440 -7.30 -2.12 16.23
N TYR A 441 -7.93 -2.65 15.19
CA TYR A 441 -9.14 -2.06 14.60
C TYR A 441 -10.24 -1.89 15.65
N VAL A 442 -10.61 -2.95 16.36
CA VAL A 442 -11.67 -2.89 17.38
C VAL A 442 -11.30 -1.94 18.52
N SER A 443 -10.04 -1.94 18.96
CA SER A 443 -9.58 -1.05 20.04
C SER A 443 -9.64 0.43 19.64
N ALA A 444 -9.21 0.73 18.40
CA ALA A 444 -9.14 2.08 17.85
C ALA A 444 -10.51 2.63 17.44
N THR A 445 -11.45 1.80 16.98
CA THR A 445 -12.77 2.26 16.53
C THR A 445 -13.86 2.10 17.59
N GLY A 446 -13.72 1.11 18.47
CA GLY A 446 -14.80 0.68 19.36
C GLY A 446 -15.92 -0.09 18.63
N ASP A 447 -15.68 -0.58 17.41
CA ASP A 447 -16.68 -1.29 16.60
C ASP A 447 -16.93 -2.72 17.12
N THR A 448 -17.86 -2.83 18.07
CA THR A 448 -18.27 -4.11 18.66
C THR A 448 -19.08 -4.98 17.72
N ASP A 449 -19.75 -4.39 16.72
CA ASP A 449 -20.53 -5.15 15.74
C ASP A 449 -19.56 -5.88 14.79
N PHE A 450 -18.52 -5.21 14.32
CA PHE A 450 -17.43 -5.86 13.59
C PHE A 450 -16.76 -6.96 14.40
N GLU A 451 -16.45 -6.71 15.69
CA GLU A 451 -15.84 -7.74 16.55
C GLU A 451 -16.73 -9.00 16.63
N ARG A 452 -18.05 -8.83 16.73
CA ARG A 452 -19.00 -9.95 16.82
C ARG A 452 -19.18 -10.69 15.50
N ASP A 453 -19.32 -9.95 14.41
CA ASP A 453 -19.72 -10.50 13.11
C ASP A 453 -18.54 -11.07 12.32
N PHE A 454 -17.33 -10.55 12.51
CA PHE A 454 -16.13 -10.93 11.74
C PHE A 454 -14.92 -11.20 12.63
N GLY A 455 -14.65 -10.32 13.59
CA GLY A 455 -13.41 -10.32 14.38
C GLY A 455 -13.24 -11.58 15.24
N LEU A 456 -14.29 -12.01 15.93
CA LEU A 456 -14.26 -13.16 16.84
C LEU A 456 -13.85 -14.45 16.11
N GLU A 457 -14.43 -14.72 14.95
CA GLU A 457 -14.13 -15.95 14.20
C GLU A 457 -12.69 -15.94 13.67
N LEU A 458 -12.21 -14.79 13.18
CA LEU A 458 -10.82 -14.62 12.76
C LEU A 458 -9.84 -14.90 13.90
N LEU A 459 -10.09 -14.35 15.09
CA LEU A 459 -9.25 -14.57 16.28
C LEU A 459 -9.28 -16.03 16.72
N VAL A 460 -10.46 -16.65 16.77
CA VAL A 460 -10.62 -18.06 17.18
C VAL A 460 -9.87 -19.00 16.23
N GLU A 461 -10.09 -18.88 14.93
CA GLU A 461 -9.51 -19.83 13.97
C GLU A 461 -7.99 -19.66 13.83
N THR A 462 -7.47 -18.44 14.01
CA THR A 462 -6.01 -18.23 14.05
C THR A 462 -5.41 -18.68 15.40
N ALA A 463 -6.14 -18.59 16.52
CA ALA A 463 -5.69 -19.14 17.80
C ALA A 463 -5.62 -20.68 17.78
N ARG A 464 -6.58 -21.34 17.11
CA ARG A 464 -6.56 -22.79 16.84
C ARG A 464 -5.34 -23.20 16.03
N LEU A 465 -4.98 -22.41 15.01
CA LEU A 465 -3.76 -22.64 14.24
C LEU A 465 -2.54 -22.68 15.17
N TRP A 466 -2.33 -21.63 15.97
CA TRP A 466 -1.19 -21.54 16.88
C TRP A 466 -1.14 -22.70 17.88
N ARG A 467 -2.30 -23.06 18.44
CA ARG A 467 -2.38 -24.19 19.38
C ARG A 467 -2.10 -25.53 18.73
N SER A 468 -2.44 -25.70 17.44
CA SER A 468 -2.16 -26.93 16.69
C SER A 468 -0.73 -27.02 16.17
N LEU A 469 -0.12 -25.87 15.86
CA LEU A 469 1.25 -25.78 15.33
C LEU A 469 2.29 -25.92 16.44
N GLY A 470 2.07 -25.25 17.57
CA GLY A 470 3.01 -25.28 18.68
C GLY A 470 2.77 -26.44 19.65
N HIS A 471 3.75 -26.71 20.51
CA HIS A 471 3.69 -27.81 21.47
C HIS A 471 4.34 -27.42 22.80
N HIS A 472 4.00 -28.14 23.88
CA HIS A 472 4.69 -27.99 25.16
C HIS A 472 5.87 -28.95 25.27
N ASP A 473 7.02 -28.46 25.71
CA ASP A 473 8.16 -29.29 26.06
C ASP A 473 7.97 -29.98 27.43
N ARG A 474 8.94 -30.81 27.82
CA ARG A 474 8.95 -31.50 29.13
C ARG A 474 9.10 -30.55 30.33
N HIS A 475 9.40 -29.27 30.11
CA HIS A 475 9.52 -28.24 31.13
C HIS A 475 8.28 -27.33 31.19
N GLY A 476 7.25 -27.62 30.38
CA GLY A 476 6.01 -26.86 30.30
C GLY A 476 6.16 -25.53 29.56
N ARG A 477 7.19 -25.35 28.73
CA ARG A 477 7.32 -24.20 27.82
C ARG A 477 6.65 -24.51 26.50
N PHE A 478 5.97 -23.53 25.93
CA PHE A 478 5.30 -23.65 24.64
C PHE A 478 6.22 -23.16 23.53
N HIS A 479 6.49 -24.03 22.56
CA HIS A 479 7.40 -23.81 21.44
C HIS A 479 6.62 -23.76 20.13
N ILE A 480 7.08 -22.94 19.19
CA ILE A 480 6.60 -22.90 17.81
C ILE A 480 7.81 -23.10 16.90
N ASP A 481 7.86 -24.27 16.27
CA ASP A 481 9.04 -24.76 15.55
C ASP A 481 8.83 -24.77 14.03
N GLY A 482 9.93 -24.75 13.27
CA GLY A 482 9.90 -24.87 11.82
C GLY A 482 9.18 -23.74 11.08
N VAL A 483 9.23 -22.51 11.62
CA VAL A 483 8.56 -21.32 11.06
C VAL A 483 9.55 -20.37 10.42
N THR A 484 9.06 -19.49 9.55
CA THR A 484 9.84 -18.38 8.99
C THR A 484 9.24 -17.08 9.50
N GLY A 485 10.07 -16.25 10.14
CA GLY A 485 9.67 -14.91 10.59
C GLY A 485 9.72 -13.88 9.45
N PRO A 486 9.49 -12.60 9.76
CA PRO A 486 9.69 -11.49 8.82
C PRO A 486 11.04 -11.47 8.09
N ASP A 487 12.11 -11.93 8.74
CA ASP A 487 13.41 -12.08 8.11
C ASP A 487 13.47 -13.33 7.24
N GLU A 488 13.15 -13.17 5.95
CA GLU A 488 13.24 -14.26 4.96
C GLU A 488 14.68 -14.76 4.69
N TYR A 489 15.73 -14.15 5.27
CA TYR A 489 17.09 -14.71 5.25
C TYR A 489 17.35 -15.67 6.43
N THR A 490 16.36 -15.87 7.29
CA THR A 490 16.36 -16.83 8.39
C THR A 490 15.05 -17.61 8.36
N ALA A 491 15.01 -18.72 7.61
CA ALA A 491 13.78 -19.45 7.33
C ALA A 491 13.76 -20.86 7.95
N VAL A 492 12.56 -21.34 8.28
CA VAL A 492 12.29 -22.68 8.85
C VAL A 492 13.11 -22.93 10.11
N VAL A 493 12.98 -22.00 11.05
CA VAL A 493 13.68 -21.94 12.33
C VAL A 493 12.72 -22.15 13.49
N ASP A 494 13.29 -22.47 14.64
CA ASP A 494 12.54 -22.70 15.87
C ASP A 494 12.47 -21.42 16.72
N ASP A 495 11.34 -21.21 17.37
CA ASP A 495 11.08 -20.13 18.31
C ASP A 495 11.47 -18.72 17.80
N ASN A 496 11.06 -18.38 16.57
CA ASN A 496 11.19 -17.01 16.08
C ASN A 496 10.45 -16.05 17.03
N VAL A 497 11.16 -15.07 17.61
CA VAL A 497 10.64 -14.19 18.67
C VAL A 497 9.44 -13.37 18.20
N TYR A 498 9.47 -12.85 16.96
CA TYR A 498 8.33 -12.14 16.39
C TYR A 498 7.09 -13.04 16.34
N THR A 499 7.23 -14.22 15.73
CA THR A 499 6.14 -15.19 15.57
C THR A 499 5.59 -15.62 16.93
N ASN A 500 6.46 -15.98 17.87
CA ASN A 500 6.06 -16.44 19.21
C ASN A 500 5.28 -15.36 19.98
N LEU A 501 5.76 -14.11 19.99
CA LEU A 501 5.07 -13.02 20.69
C LEU A 501 3.75 -12.63 20.00
N MET A 502 3.69 -12.68 18.67
CA MET A 502 2.46 -12.39 17.94
C MET A 502 1.41 -13.49 18.12
N ALA A 503 1.83 -14.77 18.09
CA ALA A 503 0.99 -15.91 18.42
C ALA A 503 0.46 -15.84 19.86
N GLN A 504 1.32 -15.49 20.82
CA GLN A 504 0.93 -15.25 22.22
C GLN A 504 -0.19 -14.21 22.33
N GLN A 505 -0.03 -13.08 21.65
CA GLN A 505 -1.03 -12.00 21.68
C GLN A 505 -2.36 -12.44 21.09
N ASN A 506 -2.33 -13.23 20.02
CA ASN A 506 -3.53 -13.79 19.41
C ASN A 506 -4.25 -14.77 20.34
N LEU A 507 -3.53 -15.71 20.97
CA LEU A 507 -4.10 -16.66 21.93
C LEU A 507 -4.84 -15.95 23.08
N TYR A 508 -4.25 -14.88 23.64
CA TYR A 508 -4.93 -14.05 24.63
C TYR A 508 -6.14 -13.32 24.06
N ALA A 509 -5.99 -12.69 22.89
CA ALA A 509 -7.06 -11.92 22.25
C ALA A 509 -8.28 -12.79 21.91
N ALA A 510 -8.07 -13.99 21.39
CA ALA A 510 -9.13 -14.96 21.12
C ALA A 510 -9.85 -15.37 22.41
N ALA A 511 -9.10 -15.68 23.47
CA ALA A 511 -9.68 -16.04 24.76
C ALA A 511 -10.47 -14.87 25.40
N ASP A 512 -10.02 -13.64 25.25
CA ASP A 512 -10.72 -12.44 25.75
C ASP A 512 -11.96 -12.09 24.91
N ALA A 513 -11.88 -12.20 23.58
CA ALA A 513 -13.02 -11.99 22.69
C ALA A 513 -14.12 -13.05 22.91
N ALA A 514 -13.75 -14.32 23.02
CA ALA A 514 -14.70 -15.41 23.27
C ALA A 514 -15.39 -15.28 24.64
N LYS A 515 -14.69 -14.82 25.68
CA LYS A 515 -15.30 -14.51 27.00
C LYS A 515 -16.27 -13.33 26.94
N ARG A 516 -16.00 -12.33 26.10
CA ARG A 516 -16.92 -11.20 25.88
C ARG A 516 -18.16 -11.61 25.10
N HIS A 517 -18.05 -12.63 24.23
CA HIS A 517 -19.12 -13.10 23.34
C HIS A 517 -19.42 -14.60 23.51
N PRO A 518 -19.82 -15.07 24.71
CA PRO A 518 -19.92 -16.51 25.01
C PRO A 518 -20.95 -17.26 24.17
N ASP A 519 -22.02 -16.59 23.73
CA ASP A 519 -23.04 -17.22 22.87
C ASP A 519 -22.51 -17.49 21.45
N LEU A 520 -21.71 -16.57 20.90
CA LEU A 520 -21.08 -16.73 19.59
C LEU A 520 -19.91 -17.71 19.65
N ALA A 521 -19.08 -17.61 20.70
CA ALA A 521 -18.00 -18.56 20.94
C ALA A 521 -18.50 -20.02 20.95
N ARG A 522 -19.62 -20.29 21.63
CA ARG A 522 -20.27 -21.61 21.63
C ARG A 522 -20.77 -22.03 20.25
N LYS A 523 -21.24 -21.11 19.40
CA LYS A 523 -21.62 -21.43 18.00
C LYS A 523 -20.41 -21.85 17.17
N PHE A 524 -19.23 -21.28 17.44
CA PHE A 524 -17.96 -21.69 16.83
C PHE A 524 -17.33 -22.92 17.49
N GLY A 525 -18.03 -23.56 18.45
CA GLY A 525 -17.57 -24.74 19.14
C GLY A 525 -16.49 -24.49 20.20
N VAL A 526 -16.30 -23.24 20.62
CA VAL A 526 -15.32 -22.88 21.67
C VAL A 526 -15.92 -23.16 23.04
N ASP A 527 -15.25 -24.01 23.83
CA ASP A 527 -15.59 -24.34 25.20
C ASP A 527 -14.55 -23.83 26.23
N ASP A 528 -14.82 -24.04 27.51
CA ASP A 528 -13.94 -23.58 28.60
C ASP A 528 -12.57 -24.27 28.58
N GLU A 529 -12.47 -25.49 28.05
CA GLU A 529 -11.21 -26.24 27.95
C GLU A 529 -10.33 -25.66 26.84
N GLU A 530 -10.91 -25.36 25.68
CA GLU A 530 -10.23 -24.69 24.57
C GLU A 530 -9.73 -23.29 25.00
N LEU A 531 -10.56 -22.51 25.71
CA LEU A 531 -10.17 -21.21 26.27
C LEU A 531 -9.01 -21.32 27.28
N ALA A 532 -9.06 -22.32 28.17
CA ALA A 532 -8.00 -22.55 29.15
C ALA A 532 -6.69 -22.97 28.45
N SER A 533 -6.80 -23.84 27.45
CA SER A 533 -5.67 -24.32 26.63
C SER A 533 -4.96 -23.18 25.89
N TRP A 534 -5.69 -22.20 25.35
CA TRP A 534 -5.07 -21.02 24.73
C TRP A 534 -4.32 -20.15 25.74
N ARG A 535 -4.90 -19.92 26.94
CA ARG A 535 -4.24 -19.13 27.98
C ARG A 535 -3.00 -19.82 28.55
N ASP A 536 -3.07 -21.14 28.74
CA ASP A 536 -1.95 -21.97 29.18
C ASP A 536 -0.77 -21.87 28.21
N ALA A 537 -1.02 -22.10 26.91
CA ALA A 537 -0.01 -21.94 25.87
C ALA A 537 0.56 -20.52 25.83
N ALA A 538 -0.30 -19.49 25.87
CA ALA A 538 0.12 -18.09 25.86
C ALA A 538 1.01 -17.71 27.05
N ALA A 539 0.73 -18.23 28.25
CA ALA A 539 1.54 -18.02 29.44
C ALA A 539 2.90 -18.76 29.39
N ALA A 540 2.97 -19.83 28.61
CA ALA A 540 4.13 -20.72 28.51
C ALA A 540 5.06 -20.42 27.31
N VAL A 541 4.70 -19.53 26.38
CA VAL A 541 5.47 -19.25 25.15
C VAL A 541 6.95 -19.00 25.42
N HIS A 542 7.82 -19.81 24.83
CA HIS A 542 9.27 -19.67 24.93
C HIS A 542 9.76 -18.46 24.13
N ILE A 543 10.68 -17.69 24.70
CA ILE A 543 11.32 -16.54 24.06
C ILE A 543 12.83 -16.70 24.27
N PRO A 544 13.61 -17.00 23.21
CA PRO A 544 15.02 -17.31 23.35
C PRO A 544 15.85 -16.07 23.70
N TYR A 545 16.74 -16.22 24.68
CA TYR A 545 17.61 -15.14 25.18
C TYR A 545 19.03 -15.65 25.39
N ASP A 546 19.99 -14.98 24.76
CA ASP A 546 21.41 -15.23 24.94
C ASP A 546 21.91 -14.46 26.16
N ARG A 547 22.22 -15.16 27.26
CA ARG A 547 22.67 -14.51 28.51
C ARG A 547 24.11 -13.98 28.44
N GLU A 548 24.94 -14.53 27.56
CA GLU A 548 26.34 -14.12 27.42
C GLU A 548 26.41 -12.81 26.63
N LEU A 549 25.71 -12.76 25.50
CA LEU A 549 25.57 -11.54 24.70
C LEU A 549 24.54 -10.56 25.26
N GLY A 550 23.67 -11.02 26.17
CA GLY A 550 22.55 -10.31 26.76
C GLY A 550 21.61 -9.66 25.75
N VAL A 551 21.29 -10.42 24.70
CA VAL A 551 20.35 -10.05 23.65
C VAL A 551 19.37 -11.19 23.44
N HIS A 552 18.17 -10.85 22.98
CA HIS A 552 17.24 -11.86 22.49
C HIS A 552 17.79 -12.46 21.19
N GLN A 553 17.67 -13.77 21.05
CA GLN A 553 17.98 -14.41 19.76
C GLN A 553 16.74 -14.23 18.87
N GLN A 554 16.89 -13.79 17.62
CA GLN A 554 15.77 -13.62 16.67
C GLN A 554 14.98 -14.92 16.51
N SER A 555 15.69 -16.03 16.50
CA SER A 555 15.18 -17.40 16.61
C SER A 555 16.17 -18.24 17.41
N GLU A 556 15.75 -19.40 17.89
CA GLU A 556 16.62 -20.28 18.69
C GLU A 556 17.92 -20.61 17.93
N GLY A 557 19.06 -20.33 18.56
CA GLY A 557 20.39 -20.57 18.03
C GLY A 557 20.95 -19.52 17.07
N PHE A 558 20.22 -18.45 16.74
CA PHE A 558 20.67 -17.44 15.76
C PHE A 558 22.05 -16.84 16.11
N THR A 559 22.29 -16.51 17.38
CA THR A 559 23.54 -15.86 17.82
C THR A 559 24.77 -16.75 17.73
N ARG A 560 24.59 -18.06 17.51
CA ARG A 560 25.68 -19.03 17.32
C ARG A 560 26.11 -19.15 15.85
N LEU A 561 25.34 -18.60 14.92
CA LEU A 561 25.65 -18.67 13.49
C LEU A 561 26.89 -17.85 13.14
N GLN A 562 27.50 -18.19 12.03
CA GLN A 562 28.66 -17.45 11.51
C GLN A 562 28.22 -16.03 11.10
N GLU A 563 28.98 -15.00 11.48
CA GLU A 563 28.76 -13.63 11.01
C GLU A 563 28.88 -13.54 9.49
N TRP A 564 28.02 -12.72 8.86
CA TRP A 564 28.17 -12.39 7.46
C TRP A 564 29.35 -11.43 7.24
N ASP A 565 30.09 -11.62 6.16
CA ASP A 565 31.26 -10.79 5.83
C ASP A 565 30.82 -9.50 5.13
N PHE A 566 30.27 -8.56 5.88
CA PHE A 566 29.78 -7.29 5.34
C PHE A 566 30.89 -6.44 4.72
N GLU A 567 32.09 -6.45 5.31
CA GLU A 567 33.24 -5.65 4.86
C GLU A 567 33.69 -6.03 3.44
N ASN A 568 33.61 -7.32 3.08
CA ASN A 568 33.98 -7.81 1.76
C ASN A 568 32.79 -8.07 0.83
N THR A 569 31.57 -7.66 1.21
CA THR A 569 30.40 -7.76 0.34
C THR A 569 30.28 -6.49 -0.52
N PRO A 570 30.45 -6.56 -1.85
CA PRO A 570 30.46 -5.36 -2.68
C PRO A 570 29.03 -4.77 -2.85
N PRO A 571 28.88 -3.45 -3.04
CA PRO A 571 27.57 -2.79 -3.12
C PRO A 571 26.64 -3.34 -4.21
N GLU A 572 27.19 -3.78 -5.35
CA GLU A 572 26.43 -4.36 -6.47
C GLU A 572 25.85 -5.75 -6.18
N ALA A 573 26.31 -6.42 -5.10
CA ALA A 573 25.79 -7.72 -4.71
C ALA A 573 24.51 -7.62 -3.85
N TYR A 574 24.01 -6.40 -3.60
CA TYR A 574 22.71 -6.15 -2.98
C TYR A 574 21.62 -5.94 -4.05
N PRO A 575 20.39 -6.46 -3.85
CA PRO A 575 19.98 -7.28 -2.70
C PRO A 575 20.59 -8.68 -2.74
N LEU A 576 20.92 -9.23 -1.57
CA LEU A 576 21.71 -10.46 -1.45
C LEU A 576 21.01 -11.66 -2.09
N LEU A 577 19.68 -11.73 -2.03
CA LEU A 577 18.89 -12.83 -2.61
C LEU A 577 19.06 -13.00 -4.13
N LEU A 578 19.49 -11.95 -4.83
CA LEU A 578 19.73 -12.00 -6.28
C LEU A 578 21.16 -12.44 -6.62
N ASN A 579 22.07 -12.45 -5.64
CA ASN A 579 23.50 -12.63 -5.86
C ASN A 579 24.12 -13.77 -5.03
N TYR A 580 23.44 -14.22 -3.98
CA TYR A 580 23.89 -15.30 -3.09
C TYR A 580 22.80 -16.38 -2.92
N PRO A 581 23.20 -17.66 -2.77
CA PRO A 581 22.24 -18.73 -2.55
C PRO A 581 21.61 -18.65 -1.16
N TYR A 582 20.30 -18.91 -1.07
CA TYR A 582 19.57 -18.95 0.21
C TYR A 582 20.23 -19.85 1.26
N PHE A 583 20.81 -20.98 0.85
CA PHE A 583 21.57 -21.86 1.75
C PHE A 583 22.65 -21.11 2.55
N ASP A 584 23.36 -20.17 1.91
CA ASP A 584 24.43 -19.43 2.59
C ASP A 584 23.89 -18.30 3.46
N LEU A 585 22.74 -17.70 3.08
CA LEU A 585 22.04 -16.71 3.89
C LEU A 585 21.50 -17.34 5.19
N TYR A 586 20.78 -18.47 5.08
CA TYR A 586 20.09 -19.13 6.21
C TYR A 586 20.99 -19.59 7.35
N ARG A 587 22.29 -19.78 7.09
CA ARG A 587 23.25 -20.30 8.07
C ARG A 587 24.15 -19.22 8.68
N LYS A 588 23.90 -17.95 8.38
CA LYS A 588 24.72 -16.81 8.79
C LYS A 588 23.88 -15.73 9.46
N GLN A 589 24.55 -14.88 10.24
CA GLN A 589 23.91 -13.72 10.85
C GLN A 589 23.81 -12.58 9.85
N VAL A 590 22.75 -12.60 9.06
CA VAL A 590 22.37 -11.51 8.16
C VAL A 590 20.85 -11.41 8.10
N VAL A 591 20.35 -10.20 8.26
CA VAL A 591 18.91 -9.96 8.41
C VAL A 591 18.43 -9.16 7.21
N LYS A 592 17.49 -9.71 6.43
CA LYS A 592 16.90 -9.05 5.26
C LYS A 592 16.19 -7.76 5.66
N GLN A 593 15.35 -7.85 6.69
CA GLN A 593 14.44 -6.80 7.16
C GLN A 593 14.10 -6.95 8.65
N ALA A 594 13.50 -5.92 9.25
CA ALA A 594 13.14 -5.93 10.66
C ALA A 594 12.29 -7.16 11.08
N ASP A 595 12.83 -7.96 12.00
CA ASP A 595 12.18 -9.15 12.60
C ASP A 595 12.11 -8.99 14.13
N LEU A 596 13.20 -9.21 14.87
CA LEU A 596 13.24 -8.90 16.31
C LEU A 596 13.00 -7.40 16.56
N VAL A 597 13.54 -6.53 15.71
CA VAL A 597 13.29 -5.08 15.78
C VAL A 597 11.80 -4.77 15.61
N MET A 598 11.10 -5.51 14.74
CA MET A 598 9.65 -5.39 14.60
C MET A 598 8.92 -5.89 15.85
N ALA A 599 9.36 -7.01 16.44
CA ALA A 599 8.78 -7.55 17.67
C ALA A 599 8.84 -6.54 18.82
N MET A 600 9.97 -5.82 18.97
CA MET A 600 10.12 -4.77 19.99
C MET A 600 9.24 -3.54 19.77
N TYR A 601 8.78 -3.32 18.53
CA TYR A 601 7.79 -2.28 18.22
C TYR A 601 6.37 -2.78 18.47
N ILE A 602 5.95 -3.90 17.88
CA ILE A 602 4.55 -4.34 17.95
C ILE A 602 4.21 -4.94 19.32
N ARG A 603 5.16 -5.62 19.93
CA ARG A 603 5.07 -6.22 21.29
C ARG A 603 6.07 -5.57 22.22
N GLY A 604 6.16 -4.24 22.16
CA GLY A 604 7.08 -3.46 22.98
C GLY A 604 6.83 -3.56 24.49
N ASP A 605 5.68 -4.09 24.91
CA ASP A 605 5.34 -4.45 26.28
C ASP A 605 6.10 -5.70 26.80
N ALA A 606 6.68 -6.50 25.91
CA ALA A 606 7.41 -7.73 26.25
C ALA A 606 8.90 -7.51 26.55
N PHE A 607 9.40 -6.27 26.44
CA PHE A 607 10.83 -5.96 26.54
C PHE A 607 11.08 -4.77 27.46
N THR A 608 12.16 -4.85 28.25
CA THR A 608 12.68 -3.71 29.01
C THR A 608 13.36 -2.69 28.08
N PRO A 609 13.46 -1.41 28.47
CA PRO A 609 14.20 -0.40 27.70
C PRO A 609 15.66 -0.81 27.42
N GLU A 610 16.32 -1.46 28.38
CA GLU A 610 17.70 -1.93 28.24
C GLU A 610 17.82 -3.06 27.22
N GLU A 611 16.89 -4.02 27.23
CA GLU A 611 16.83 -5.08 26.22
C GLU A 611 16.58 -4.48 24.83
N LYS A 612 15.66 -3.51 24.70
CA LYS A 612 15.41 -2.84 23.43
C LYS A 612 16.66 -2.16 22.87
N ALA A 613 17.39 -1.42 23.70
CA ALA A 613 18.61 -0.75 23.29
C ALA A 613 19.70 -1.73 22.83
N ARG A 614 19.91 -2.83 23.58
CA ARG A 614 20.92 -3.85 23.23
C ARG A 614 20.55 -4.65 21.99
N ASN A 615 19.31 -5.12 21.92
CA ASN A 615 18.79 -5.83 20.76
C ASN A 615 18.87 -4.93 19.52
N PHE A 616 18.44 -3.66 19.60
CA PHE A 616 18.49 -2.75 18.47
C PHE A 616 19.93 -2.55 17.98
N ALA A 617 20.88 -2.27 18.88
CA ALA A 617 22.29 -2.14 18.51
C ALA A 617 22.86 -3.41 17.85
N TYR A 618 22.48 -4.60 18.34
CA TYR A 618 22.94 -5.88 17.79
C TYR A 618 22.37 -6.15 16.39
N TYR A 619 21.07 -5.96 16.21
CA TYR A 619 20.37 -6.33 14.97
C TYR A 619 20.48 -5.28 13.88
N ASP A 620 20.58 -4.00 14.24
CA ASP A 620 20.80 -2.92 13.26
C ASP A 620 22.14 -3.10 12.54
N ALA A 621 23.15 -3.64 13.22
CA ALA A 621 24.46 -4.00 12.64
C ALA A 621 24.45 -5.19 11.68
N ARG A 622 23.34 -5.92 11.60
CA ARG A 622 23.18 -7.12 10.74
C ARG A 622 22.06 -6.96 9.72
N THR A 623 21.32 -5.85 9.75
CA THR A 623 20.16 -5.65 8.89
C THR A 623 20.53 -4.94 7.60
N VAL A 624 20.42 -5.63 6.46
CA VAL A 624 20.81 -5.09 5.15
C VAL A 624 19.75 -4.21 4.50
N ARG A 625 18.49 -4.30 4.97
CA ARG A 625 17.32 -3.56 4.46
C ARG A 625 17.08 -3.80 2.97
N ASP A 626 17.15 -5.06 2.55
CA ASP A 626 16.85 -5.49 1.16
C ASP A 626 15.34 -5.52 0.86
N SER A 627 14.52 -5.14 1.84
CA SER A 627 13.09 -4.94 1.75
C SER A 627 12.72 -3.50 2.14
N SER A 628 11.81 -2.90 1.39
CA SER A 628 11.30 -1.54 1.67
C SER A 628 10.56 -1.43 3.00
N LEU A 629 10.18 -2.57 3.58
CA LEU A 629 9.47 -2.67 4.86
C LEU A 629 10.36 -2.36 6.08
N SER A 630 11.68 -2.41 5.91
CA SER A 630 12.61 -2.39 7.04
C SER A 630 12.73 -1.00 7.67
N ALA A 631 13.12 0.00 6.87
CA ALA A 631 13.59 1.32 7.34
C ALA A 631 12.62 2.01 8.31
N CYS A 632 11.32 1.95 8.03
CA CYS A 632 10.33 2.60 8.90
C CYS A 632 10.33 2.04 10.33
N ILE A 633 10.60 0.74 10.50
CA ILE A 633 10.62 0.09 11.82
C ILE A 633 11.95 0.36 12.53
N GLN A 634 13.07 0.40 11.80
CA GLN A 634 14.32 0.91 12.38
C GLN A 634 14.16 2.36 12.86
N ALA A 635 13.44 3.21 12.12
CA ALA A 635 13.18 4.58 12.54
C ALA A 635 12.42 4.64 13.88
N VAL A 636 11.42 3.76 14.07
CA VAL A 636 10.67 3.69 15.33
C VAL A 636 11.59 3.32 16.50
N LEU A 637 12.38 2.25 16.36
CA LEU A 637 13.25 1.81 17.47
C LEU A 637 14.43 2.76 17.71
N ALA A 638 14.96 3.38 16.65
CA ALA A 638 15.96 4.43 16.81
C ALA A 638 15.41 5.62 17.60
N ALA A 639 14.17 6.05 17.34
CA ALA A 639 13.54 7.13 18.10
C ALA A 639 13.28 6.71 19.57
N GLU A 640 12.76 5.51 19.80
CA GLU A 640 12.44 4.99 21.13
C GLU A 640 13.69 4.81 22.00
N THR A 641 14.80 4.37 21.41
CA THR A 641 16.10 4.20 22.10
C THR A 641 16.91 5.50 22.19
N GLY A 642 16.37 6.62 21.68
CA GLY A 642 16.92 7.97 21.80
C GLY A 642 17.87 8.41 20.69
N HIS A 643 18.09 7.58 19.66
CA HIS A 643 18.90 7.89 18.48
C HIS A 643 18.09 8.65 17.41
N THR A 644 17.54 9.81 17.76
CA THR A 644 16.59 10.56 16.90
C THR A 644 17.18 10.98 15.55
N GLU A 645 18.47 11.29 15.46
CA GLU A 645 19.13 11.59 14.17
C GLU A 645 19.16 10.39 13.23
N LEU A 646 19.44 9.19 13.77
CA LEU A 646 19.40 7.94 13.01
C LEU A 646 17.96 7.61 12.61
N ALA A 647 16.99 7.86 13.50
CA ALA A 647 15.57 7.72 13.18
C ALA A 647 15.16 8.60 12.01
N HIS A 648 15.68 9.82 11.94
CA HIS A 648 15.42 10.75 10.84
C HIS A 648 16.02 10.29 9.51
N ASP A 649 17.21 9.69 9.54
CA ASP A 649 17.85 9.15 8.34
C ASP A 649 17.08 7.92 7.81
N TYR A 650 16.63 7.03 8.70
CA TYR A 650 15.75 5.91 8.33
C TYR A 650 14.36 6.36 7.84
N LEU A 651 13.78 7.41 8.45
CA LEU A 651 12.56 8.04 7.95
C LEU A 651 12.73 8.52 6.52
N GLY A 652 13.86 9.15 6.19
CA GLY A 652 14.19 9.57 4.83
C GLY A 652 14.21 8.40 3.84
N GLU A 653 14.85 7.28 4.22
CA GLU A 653 14.89 6.06 3.41
C GLU A 653 13.49 5.49 3.14
N ALA A 654 12.63 5.41 4.16
CA ALA A 654 11.27 4.91 4.02
C ALA A 654 10.35 5.84 3.21
N ALA A 655 10.41 7.15 3.48
CA ALA A 655 9.53 8.15 2.87
C ALA A 655 9.87 8.43 1.40
N LEU A 656 11.16 8.35 1.03
CA LEU A 656 11.63 8.69 -0.32
C LEU A 656 11.84 7.48 -1.22
N MET A 657 11.43 6.29 -0.76
CA MET A 657 11.57 5.01 -1.49
C MET A 657 11.17 5.12 -2.96
N ASP A 658 9.96 5.64 -3.23
CA ASP A 658 9.42 5.75 -4.58
C ASP A 658 9.82 7.07 -5.27
N LEU A 659 9.79 8.19 -4.55
CA LEU A 659 10.10 9.51 -5.13
C LEU A 659 11.56 9.60 -5.62
N HIS A 660 12.49 8.89 -4.98
CA HIS A 660 13.90 8.80 -5.38
C HIS A 660 14.28 7.45 -6.00
N ASP A 661 13.31 6.53 -6.16
CA ASP A 661 13.52 5.18 -6.71
C ASP A 661 14.70 4.45 -6.05
N LEU A 662 14.75 4.44 -4.71
CA LEU A 662 15.90 3.97 -3.93
C LEU A 662 16.23 2.49 -4.19
N HIS A 663 15.20 1.68 -4.46
CA HIS A 663 15.33 0.26 -4.80
C HIS A 663 15.39 -0.02 -6.32
N GLN A 664 15.36 1.02 -7.16
CA GLN A 664 15.46 0.92 -8.63
C GLN A 664 14.39 0.03 -9.27
N ASN A 665 13.22 -0.02 -8.66
CA ASN A 665 12.09 -0.87 -9.05
C ASN A 665 10.73 -0.17 -8.88
N ALA A 666 10.70 1.16 -8.69
CA ALA A 666 9.45 1.94 -8.69
C ALA A 666 8.72 1.84 -10.04
N ARG A 667 9.42 1.45 -11.12
CA ARG A 667 8.84 1.18 -12.45
C ARG A 667 7.70 0.15 -12.44
N ASP A 668 7.68 -0.76 -11.47
CA ASP A 668 6.69 -1.84 -11.36
C ASP A 668 5.48 -1.47 -10.48
N GLY A 669 5.45 -0.24 -9.95
CA GLY A 669 4.44 0.28 -9.04
C GLY A 669 5.05 0.79 -7.74
N VAL A 670 4.32 1.68 -7.06
CA VAL A 670 4.75 2.28 -5.77
C VAL A 670 4.70 1.28 -4.63
N HIS A 671 5.53 1.46 -3.61
CA HIS A 671 5.62 0.55 -2.46
C HIS A 671 4.63 0.96 -1.37
N VAL A 672 3.36 0.56 -1.48
CA VAL A 672 2.26 1.03 -0.59
C VAL A 672 2.57 0.85 0.90
N ALA A 673 3.22 -0.26 1.28
CA ALA A 673 3.62 -0.51 2.66
C ALA A 673 4.77 0.39 3.13
N SER A 674 5.73 0.75 2.26
CA SER A 674 6.79 1.72 2.57
C SER A 674 6.21 3.13 2.72
N LEU A 675 5.25 3.47 1.85
CA LEU A 675 4.52 4.73 1.89
C LEU A 675 3.73 4.89 3.19
N ALA A 676 3.00 3.85 3.62
CA ALA A 676 2.38 3.80 4.95
C ALA A 676 3.45 3.82 6.08
N GLY A 677 4.62 3.23 5.83
CA GLY A 677 5.78 3.27 6.72
C GLY A 677 6.27 4.68 7.05
N SER A 678 6.10 5.66 6.16
CA SER A 678 6.41 7.06 6.46
C SER A 678 5.55 7.62 7.60
N TRP A 679 4.25 7.29 7.60
CA TRP A 679 3.33 7.62 8.69
C TRP A 679 3.72 6.89 9.98
N ILE A 680 4.08 5.60 9.91
CA ILE A 680 4.55 4.84 11.08
C ILE A 680 5.81 5.48 11.69
N ALA A 681 6.81 5.81 10.89
CA ALA A 681 8.05 6.41 11.36
C ALA A 681 7.83 7.79 12.00
N LEU A 682 6.91 8.60 11.46
CA LEU A 682 6.56 9.90 12.01
C LEU A 682 5.69 9.80 13.28
N VAL A 683 4.59 9.03 13.23
CA VAL A 683 3.59 9.00 14.30
C VAL A 683 3.97 8.03 15.41
N ALA A 684 4.32 6.79 15.07
CA ALA A 684 4.76 5.80 16.05
C ALA A 684 6.23 6.01 16.45
N GLY A 685 7.10 6.44 15.53
CA GLY A 685 8.50 6.72 15.83
C GLY A 685 8.68 8.05 16.56
N LEU A 686 8.65 9.16 15.83
CA LEU A 686 8.92 10.49 16.40
C LEU A 686 7.80 11.00 17.30
N GLY A 687 6.54 10.69 16.99
CA GLY A 687 5.38 10.98 17.84
C GLY A 687 5.28 10.05 19.06
N GLY A 688 6.01 8.93 19.06
CA GLY A 688 6.03 7.94 20.12
C GLY A 688 4.66 7.32 20.41
N MET A 689 3.77 7.24 19.40
CA MET A 689 2.43 6.68 19.57
C MET A 689 2.47 5.17 19.82
N ARG A 690 1.73 4.68 20.82
CA ARG A 690 1.40 3.25 21.01
C ARG A 690 -0.07 3.07 21.41
N ASP A 691 -0.60 1.89 21.17
CA ASP A 691 -2.01 1.50 21.39
C ASP A 691 -2.13 0.15 22.16
N TYR A 692 -1.08 -0.25 22.87
CA TYR A 692 -1.01 -1.55 23.54
C TYR A 692 -2.20 -1.74 24.49
N ASN A 693 -2.81 -2.92 24.44
CA ASN A 693 -3.96 -3.29 25.29
C ASN A 693 -5.14 -2.29 25.23
N GLY A 694 -5.28 -1.55 24.12
CA GLY A 694 -6.36 -0.59 23.92
C GLY A 694 -6.16 0.74 24.67
N GLU A 695 -4.95 1.02 25.14
CA GLU A 695 -4.55 2.28 25.78
C GLU A 695 -3.69 3.11 24.82
N LEU A 696 -4.20 4.29 24.45
CA LEU A 696 -3.49 5.22 23.58
C LEU A 696 -2.43 5.98 24.38
N SER A 697 -1.19 5.97 23.91
CA SER A 697 -0.07 6.62 24.59
C SER A 697 0.89 7.31 23.61
N PHE A 698 1.61 8.31 24.11
CA PHE A 698 2.56 9.11 23.35
C PHE A 698 3.82 9.39 24.18
N ALA A 699 4.99 9.25 23.55
CA ALA A 699 6.29 9.59 24.11
C ALA A 699 7.19 10.29 23.06
N PRO A 700 6.79 11.47 22.56
CA PRO A 700 7.40 12.05 21.37
C PRO A 700 8.82 12.55 21.58
N ARG A 701 9.61 12.47 20.51
CA ARG A 701 11.01 12.91 20.40
C ARG A 701 11.28 13.40 18.99
N LEU A 702 11.76 14.63 18.84
CA LEU A 702 12.13 15.18 17.55
C LEU A 702 13.66 15.20 17.35
N PRO A 703 14.16 14.89 16.13
CA PRO A 703 15.55 15.14 15.77
C PRO A 703 15.83 16.65 15.65
N SER A 704 17.09 17.04 15.60
CA SER A 704 17.50 18.43 15.47
C SER A 704 17.03 19.12 14.19
N ARG A 705 16.71 18.34 13.15
CA ARG A 705 16.27 18.80 11.82
C ARG A 705 14.74 18.91 11.66
N ILE A 706 13.96 18.48 12.65
CA ILE A 706 12.50 18.65 12.66
C ILE A 706 12.16 19.60 13.78
N ASP A 707 11.67 20.79 13.43
CA ASP A 707 11.31 21.84 14.37
C ASP A 707 9.93 21.61 15.00
N GLY A 708 9.05 20.93 14.27
CA GLY A 708 7.70 20.62 14.70
C GLY A 708 7.11 19.43 13.94
N LEU A 709 6.27 18.67 14.63
CA LEU A 709 5.49 17.57 14.07
C LEU A 709 4.04 17.73 14.52
N GLU A 710 3.12 17.84 13.57
CA GLU A 710 1.68 17.82 13.84
C GLU A 710 1.07 16.63 13.10
N PHE A 711 0.21 15.86 13.76
CA PHE A 711 -0.56 14.81 13.10
C PHE A 711 -1.96 14.69 13.70
N SER A 712 -2.89 14.22 12.89
CA SER A 712 -4.26 13.90 13.31
C SER A 712 -4.56 12.42 13.16
N LEU A 713 -5.42 11.90 14.04
CA LEU A 713 -5.92 10.54 13.98
C LEU A 713 -7.33 10.41 14.53
N LEU A 714 -7.99 9.33 14.15
CA LEU A 714 -9.28 8.89 14.67
C LEU A 714 -9.07 7.86 15.80
N TRP A 715 -9.67 8.13 16.95
CA TRP A 715 -9.74 7.20 18.07
C TRP A 715 -11.14 7.20 18.67
N ARG A 716 -11.85 6.08 18.54
CA ARG A 716 -13.25 5.87 18.96
C ARG A 716 -14.20 6.94 18.42
N GLY A 717 -14.00 7.29 17.15
CA GLY A 717 -14.75 8.35 16.45
C GLY A 717 -14.31 9.78 16.80
N LEU A 718 -13.39 9.97 17.74
CA LEU A 718 -12.83 11.28 18.08
C LEU A 718 -11.64 11.62 17.21
N ARG A 719 -11.60 12.85 16.68
CA ARG A 719 -10.50 13.44 15.91
C ARG A 719 -9.51 14.06 16.89
N LEU A 720 -8.45 13.32 17.23
CA LEU A 720 -7.35 13.80 18.05
C LEU A 720 -6.30 14.44 17.16
N ARG A 721 -5.89 15.66 17.49
CA ARG A 721 -4.72 16.33 16.92
C ARG A 721 -3.62 16.42 17.96
N VAL A 722 -2.41 16.06 17.57
CA VAL A 722 -1.19 16.09 18.39
C VAL A 722 -0.19 17.02 17.73
N GLU A 723 0.25 18.04 18.46
CA GLU A 723 1.23 19.02 18.01
C GLU A 723 2.46 18.92 18.92
N VAL A 724 3.59 18.53 18.35
CA VAL A 724 4.86 18.31 19.04
C VAL A 724 5.84 19.39 18.61
N ASN A 725 6.42 20.09 19.58
CA ASN A 725 7.62 20.90 19.36
C ASN A 725 8.77 20.36 20.24
N ARG A 726 9.91 21.06 20.30
CA ARG A 726 11.10 20.58 21.02
C ARG A 726 10.87 20.38 22.54
N ASN A 727 9.96 21.13 23.14
CA ASN A 727 9.83 21.24 24.60
C ASN A 727 8.49 20.73 25.13
N GLU A 728 7.43 20.75 24.32
CA GLU A 728 6.07 20.45 24.75
C GLU A 728 5.24 19.79 23.64
N VAL A 729 4.15 19.16 24.08
CA VAL A 729 3.14 18.51 23.24
C VAL A 729 1.78 19.12 23.56
N THR A 730 1.03 19.48 22.52
CA THR A 730 -0.36 19.92 22.65
C THR A 730 -1.30 18.86 22.09
N TYR A 731 -2.27 18.44 22.90
CA TYR A 731 -3.35 17.54 22.50
C TYR A 731 -4.66 18.31 22.38
N SER A 732 -5.39 18.15 21.28
CA SER A 732 -6.71 18.75 21.10
C SER A 732 -7.71 17.79 20.43
N LEU A 733 -8.97 17.85 20.86
CA LEU A 733 -10.08 17.15 20.18
C LEU A 733 -10.79 18.11 19.24
N ARG A 734 -11.03 17.69 17.99
CA ARG A 734 -11.62 18.52 16.94
C ARG A 734 -13.12 18.27 16.72
N ASN A 735 -13.65 17.17 17.26
CA ASN A 735 -15.07 16.80 17.18
C ASN A 735 -15.58 16.17 18.50
N GLY A 736 -16.84 15.72 18.50
CA GLY A 736 -17.47 14.98 19.61
C GLY A 736 -18.34 15.81 20.56
N GLY A 737 -18.35 17.14 20.41
CA GLY A 737 -19.12 18.07 21.25
C GLY A 737 -18.44 18.39 22.60
N GLY A 738 -19.04 19.32 23.36
CA GLY A 738 -18.46 19.81 24.62
C GLY A 738 -18.28 18.76 25.73
N SER A 739 -18.90 17.59 25.61
CA SER A 739 -18.74 16.44 26.51
C SER A 739 -17.69 15.43 26.04
N ALA A 740 -17.09 15.61 24.87
CA ALA A 740 -16.07 14.70 24.35
C ALA A 740 -14.86 14.66 25.29
N ARG A 741 -14.47 13.44 25.65
CA ARG A 741 -13.36 13.16 26.55
C ARG A 741 -12.55 11.99 26.00
N LEU A 742 -11.23 12.15 25.98
CA LEU A 742 -10.29 11.09 25.64
C LEU A 742 -9.24 11.00 26.74
N ASP A 743 -9.12 9.83 27.37
CA ASP A 743 -8.02 9.53 28.28
C ASP A 743 -6.88 8.87 27.50
N LEU A 744 -5.65 9.35 27.71
CA LEU A 744 -4.43 8.86 27.07
C LEU A 744 -3.24 8.92 28.04
N LEU A 745 -2.11 8.31 27.68
CA LEU A 745 -0.86 8.43 28.42
C LEU A 745 0.14 9.36 27.71
N HIS A 746 0.73 10.28 28.45
CA HIS A 746 1.87 11.11 28.01
C HIS A 746 3.10 10.72 28.83
N HIS A 747 4.09 10.09 28.20
CA HIS A 747 5.26 9.50 28.87
C HIS A 747 4.88 8.67 30.11
N GLY A 748 3.86 7.81 29.97
CA GLY A 748 3.36 6.92 31.02
C GLY A 748 2.46 7.58 32.08
N LYS A 749 2.18 8.88 31.98
CA LYS A 749 1.26 9.58 32.89
C LYS A 749 -0.12 9.76 32.25
N GLN A 750 -1.18 9.42 32.99
CA GLN A 750 -2.55 9.57 32.50
C GLN A 750 -2.95 11.03 32.36
N VAL A 751 -3.59 11.35 31.24
CA VAL A 751 -4.04 12.68 30.83
C VAL A 751 -5.43 12.57 30.23
N THR A 752 -6.27 13.55 30.50
CA THR A 752 -7.59 13.67 29.91
C THR A 752 -7.63 14.87 28.97
N VAL A 753 -7.94 14.62 27.69
CA VAL A 753 -8.15 15.64 26.66
C VAL A 753 -9.65 15.86 26.48
N THR A 754 -10.06 17.12 26.36
CA THR A 754 -11.45 17.50 26.08
C THR A 754 -11.51 18.43 24.89
N GLN A 755 -12.69 18.61 24.29
CA GLN A 755 -12.85 19.57 23.18
C GLN A 755 -12.83 21.04 23.65
N VAL A 756 -13.05 21.31 24.95
CA VAL A 756 -13.19 22.68 25.47
C VAL A 756 -11.86 23.46 25.42
N LYS A 757 -10.75 22.80 25.77
CA LYS A 757 -9.43 23.43 25.79
C LYS A 757 -8.34 22.39 25.46
N PRO A 758 -7.36 22.74 24.59
CA PRO A 758 -6.18 21.91 24.39
C PRO A 758 -5.38 21.69 25.68
N VAL A 759 -4.74 20.52 25.77
CA VAL A 759 -3.88 20.15 26.90
C VAL A 759 -2.43 20.22 26.45
N VAL A 760 -1.63 21.04 27.13
CA VAL A 760 -0.20 21.25 26.82
C VAL A 760 0.65 20.61 27.92
N LEU A 761 1.61 19.76 27.54
CA LEU A 761 2.45 19.00 28.46
C LEU A 761 3.94 19.05 28.07
N PRO A 762 4.86 19.13 29.04
CA PRO A 762 6.28 19.20 28.76
C PRO A 762 6.84 17.84 28.33
N ILE A 763 7.74 17.84 27.36
CA ILE A 763 8.54 16.67 26.98
C ILE A 763 9.67 16.52 28.00
N PRO A 764 9.73 15.42 28.80
CA PRO A 764 10.80 15.20 29.76
C PRO A 764 12.15 15.02 29.05
N PRO A 765 13.30 15.24 29.71
CA PRO A 765 14.61 14.95 29.09
C PRO A 765 14.70 13.52 28.55
N ALA A 766 15.45 13.32 27.46
CA ALA A 766 15.71 11.99 26.93
C ALA A 766 16.54 11.17 27.93
N PRO A 767 16.29 9.85 28.07
CA PRO A 767 17.18 8.99 28.83
C PRO A 767 18.60 9.03 28.23
N PRO A 768 19.65 8.76 29.02
CA PRO A 768 21.01 8.68 28.50
C PRO A 768 21.10 7.69 27.34
N THR A 769 21.49 8.19 26.17
CA THR A 769 21.68 7.35 24.98
C THR A 769 23.06 6.70 25.04
N GLY A 770 23.12 5.40 24.76
CA GLY A 770 24.38 4.71 24.48
C GLY A 770 25.04 5.22 23.18
N PRO A 771 26.14 4.59 22.72
CA PRO A 771 26.65 4.84 21.38
C PRO A 771 25.58 4.54 20.33
N ALA A 772 25.57 5.31 19.24
CA ALA A 772 24.65 5.04 18.13
C ALA A 772 24.94 3.63 17.54
N PRO A 773 23.89 2.85 17.21
CA PRO A 773 24.04 1.61 16.48
C PRO A 773 24.83 1.80 15.19
N THR A 774 25.69 0.84 14.89
CA THR A 774 26.43 0.78 13.63
C THR A 774 25.66 -0.07 12.64
N GLN A 775 25.57 0.35 11.38
CA GLN A 775 24.94 -0.44 10.30
C GLN A 775 25.99 -1.31 9.61
N PRO A 776 25.59 -2.33 8.82
CA PRO A 776 26.52 -3.11 8.03
C PRO A 776 27.36 -2.22 7.11
N ALA A 777 28.60 -2.62 6.81
CA ALA A 777 29.49 -1.89 5.92
C ALA A 777 28.79 -1.57 4.58
N GLY A 778 28.81 -0.30 4.18
CA GLY A 778 28.14 0.17 2.96
C GLY A 778 26.60 0.22 3.00
N ARG A 779 25.97 -0.08 4.15
CA ARG A 779 24.51 -0.12 4.34
C ARG A 779 23.99 0.87 5.38
N ALA A 780 24.74 1.94 5.70
CA ALA A 780 24.19 3.03 6.51
C ALA A 780 23.09 3.79 5.74
N PRO A 781 21.99 4.22 6.39
CA PRO A 781 21.01 5.08 5.72
C PRO A 781 21.67 6.39 5.28
N VAL A 782 21.21 6.94 4.16
CA VAL A 782 21.79 8.17 3.62
C VAL A 782 21.44 9.33 4.53
N ARG A 783 22.46 9.92 5.16
CA ARG A 783 22.29 11.17 5.90
C ARG A 783 22.00 12.31 4.94
N ARG A 784 20.75 12.76 4.91
CA ARG A 784 20.30 13.85 4.04
C ARG A 784 20.89 15.19 4.53
N ALA A 785 21.79 15.77 3.73
CA ALA A 785 22.47 17.02 4.07
C ALA A 785 21.52 18.22 3.90
N THR A 786 21.56 19.14 4.86
CA THR A 786 20.95 20.48 4.77
C THR A 786 21.81 21.38 3.90
N ASN A 787 21.72 21.28 2.58
CA ASN A 787 22.27 22.28 1.63
C ASN A 787 21.51 22.06 0.31
N LEU A 788 20.76 22.99 -0.28
CA LEU A 788 20.52 24.42 -0.11
C LEU A 788 19.06 24.72 -0.48
#